data_AF-A0A966VZE3-F1
#
_entry.id   AF-A0A966VZE3-F1
#
_cell.length_a   1.000
_cell.length_b   1.000
_cell.length_c   1.000
_cell.angle_alpha   90.00
_cell.angle_beta   90.00
_cell.angle_gamma   90.00
#
_symmetry.space_group_name_H-M   'P 1'
#
loop_
_entity.id
_entity.type
_entity.pdbx_description
1 polymer ?
#
loop_
_entity_poly.entity_id
_entity_poly.type
_entity_poly.pdbx_seq_one_letter_code
_entity_poly.pdbx_strand_id
1 'polypeptide(L)'
;MSSPALGSILQIAPLPHWRWALSLLLSCLALSGGTMTIARGAELVLAADGKSDYQIVVPDTAPSPALSNALAQTARLLQTAFKANGADLAIVSEAKRDAAKPAIFLGDTAFARQQGVAVAKLKGWSYVLRASGRDVIIAGREQVGPGVGARKAEWDRVGTAKGVTDFLRQYLGTRFLYPDLPARQAVKDAAGVNLLASPAIEFLPTPRVAVPADLRVEKTPVFDSWTAYPPRGGFYEIANNRFPRVDDPFGGHTYERAVPPEKYVATHPEYFALLGGQRMKPKNENAQYCISNPEVQELFYQDLIAWLDEGFQSVDLGQPDGFRACQCEACAKLFDTGGDWSEKLWLLHRKLAERVLAARPGKTVCLMSYILTANPPKSFREFPANTQIMLTGTNDDDLAPWRGHVVPQGFTGYIYNWCPNLSTRYTPMRTPGFVETQAKRLVANRIQSIYQDGPGTLQGLEGPVYYTMGRMFDDVTNNQAKVLVHEFCGAAFGKAAPPMLQFYDQLYHAIELYARQLGTRDPAWVYTDIYGRRRKHLTDPMQFLGFFYTPTLLASLEAQLAQAEKLAPTDKVKTRLALVRREFDYLRGVARVVHLNHAFQIQPDRASRDRLLDAIDARNAEIATYFDERGRTKPFGTWSYVPFPPAGHNAAHLRLSHDGYQEPYSNTPFNWDTKTMRNAPLAGAKRLPANVIASPVTFDSAHWAKATAGELVALPGAAPLTRKTTVRAVVDATHLYVLAECELPAALQPAGTGTNQESFALYLAPVAGTAA
;
A
#
# COMPACT_ATOMS: atom_id res chain seq x y z
N MET A 1 -19.82 -57.63 22.52
CA MET A 1 -18.96 -58.82 22.38
C MET A 1 -17.60 -58.31 21.96
N SER A 2 -16.75 -57.97 22.93
CA SER A 2 -15.75 -58.82 23.59
C SER A 2 -14.41 -58.81 22.84
N SER A 3 -13.45 -58.13 23.48
CA SER A 3 -12.01 -58.29 23.26
C SER A 3 -11.59 -59.77 23.42
N PRO A 4 -10.39 -60.15 22.96
CA PRO A 4 -9.36 -60.37 23.99
C PRO A 4 -7.94 -59.92 23.60
N ALA A 5 -7.20 -59.63 24.67
CA ALA A 5 -5.76 -59.42 24.75
C ALA A 5 -5.01 -60.73 25.06
N LEU A 6 -3.67 -60.73 24.87
CA LEU A 6 -2.57 -61.34 25.66
C LEU A 6 -1.30 -61.24 24.79
N GLY A 7 -0.18 -60.61 25.19
CA GLY A 7 0.73 -60.92 26.32
C GLY A 7 1.98 -61.59 25.72
N SER A 8 3.24 -61.14 25.87
CA SER A 8 4.04 -60.92 27.10
C SER A 8 5.34 -60.17 26.72
N ILE A 9 5.75 -59.08 27.40
CA ILE A 9 6.56 -58.96 28.63
C ILE A 9 8.04 -59.33 28.47
N LEU A 10 8.90 -58.33 28.70
CA LEU A 10 10.20 -58.48 29.37
C LEU A 10 10.35 -57.33 30.38
N GLN A 11 10.38 -57.71 31.66
CA GLN A 11 10.55 -56.90 32.86
C GLN A 11 12.02 -56.48 33.04
N ILE A 12 12.29 -55.34 33.70
CA ILE A 12 13.21 -55.23 34.86
C ILE A 12 12.66 -54.16 35.84
N ALA A 13 12.85 -54.43 37.13
CA ALA A 13 12.17 -53.98 38.34
C ALA A 13 12.49 -52.54 38.86
N PRO A 14 11.69 -52.01 39.82
CA PRO A 14 11.78 -50.66 40.39
C PRO A 14 12.41 -50.66 41.79
N LEU A 15 13.00 -49.53 42.23
CA LEU A 15 13.19 -49.17 43.64
C LEU A 15 13.42 -47.64 43.79
N PRO A 16 13.25 -47.04 45.00
CA PRO A 16 12.47 -45.82 45.24
C PRO A 16 13.35 -44.62 45.68
N HIS A 17 12.72 -43.58 46.26
CA HIS A 17 13.29 -42.48 47.07
C HIS A 17 13.32 -41.09 46.38
N TRP A 18 12.19 -40.36 46.49
CA TRP A 18 12.11 -38.91 46.28
C TRP A 18 11.57 -38.21 47.54
N ARG A 19 12.35 -38.31 48.61
CA ARG A 19 12.35 -37.37 49.73
C ARG A 19 13.82 -37.15 50.04
N TRP A 20 14.24 -35.93 50.37
CA TRP A 20 15.63 -35.48 50.57
C TRP A 20 16.40 -35.04 49.31
N ALA A 21 15.95 -33.96 48.65
CA ALA A 21 16.82 -33.15 47.78
C ALA A 21 16.44 -31.66 47.80
N LEU A 22 15.97 -31.16 48.95
CA LEU A 22 15.62 -29.75 49.18
C LEU A 22 16.45 -29.17 50.33
N SER A 23 17.75 -29.50 50.40
CA SER A 23 18.64 -28.92 51.43
C SER A 23 20.13 -28.80 51.03
N LEU A 24 20.52 -29.21 49.82
CA LEU A 24 21.93 -29.12 49.36
C LEU A 24 22.15 -28.14 48.18
N LEU A 25 21.09 -27.52 47.67
CA LEU A 25 21.15 -26.46 46.65
C LEU A 25 21.26 -25.04 47.26
N LEU A 26 21.28 -24.92 48.58
CA LEU A 26 21.41 -23.63 49.30
C LEU A 26 22.80 -23.36 49.89
N SER A 27 23.81 -24.21 49.62
CA SER A 27 25.15 -24.08 50.23
C SER A 27 26.29 -23.81 49.24
N CYS A 28 26.06 -23.89 47.92
CA CYS A 28 27.06 -23.57 46.89
C CYS A 28 26.87 -22.18 46.26
N LEU A 29 25.93 -21.37 46.77
CA LEU A 29 25.66 -20.00 46.29
C LEU A 29 26.26 -18.90 47.18
N ALA A 30 27.15 -19.24 48.12
CA ALA A 30 27.72 -18.30 49.08
C ALA A 30 29.23 -18.04 48.93
N LEU A 31 29.93 -18.64 47.95
CA LEU A 31 31.39 -18.47 47.77
C LEU A 31 31.77 -18.35 46.29
N SER A 32 31.16 -17.40 45.59
CA SER A 32 31.72 -16.80 44.37
C SER A 32 31.19 -15.37 44.25
N GLY A 33 31.54 -14.54 45.23
CA GLY A 33 31.36 -13.08 45.19
C GLY A 33 32.30 -12.41 44.19
N GLY A 34 32.40 -12.94 42.97
CA GLY A 34 32.98 -12.24 41.84
C GLY A 34 31.89 -11.36 41.25
N THR A 35 31.89 -10.08 41.60
CA THR A 35 31.21 -9.06 40.80
C THR A 35 31.72 -9.20 39.37
N MET A 36 30.94 -9.80 38.47
CA MET A 36 31.09 -9.54 37.04
C MET A 36 30.69 -8.08 36.84
N THR A 37 31.65 -7.19 37.05
CA THR A 37 31.65 -5.87 36.42
C THR A 37 31.73 -6.13 34.92
N ILE A 38 30.57 -6.19 34.27
CA ILE A 38 30.49 -5.89 32.84
C ILE A 38 31.10 -4.49 32.76
N ALA A 39 32.29 -4.39 32.16
CA ALA A 39 32.92 -3.11 31.89
C ALA A 39 31.98 -2.34 30.95
N ARG A 40 31.09 -1.53 31.53
CA ARG A 40 30.39 -0.50 30.77
C ARG A 40 31.48 0.42 30.23
N GLY A 41 31.62 0.47 28.91
CA GLY A 41 32.44 1.48 28.27
C GLY A 41 32.08 2.87 28.82
N ALA A 42 33.04 3.79 28.84
CA ALA A 42 32.77 5.15 29.29
C ALA A 42 31.57 5.73 28.52
N GLU A 43 30.66 6.40 29.23
CA GLU A 43 29.45 7.00 28.64
C GLU A 43 29.55 8.53 28.68
N LEU A 44 29.14 9.19 27.60
CA LEU A 44 28.92 10.64 27.58
C LEU A 44 27.46 10.90 27.93
N VAL A 45 27.25 11.49 29.11
CA VAL A 45 25.92 11.92 29.55
C VAL A 45 25.62 13.28 28.92
N LEU A 46 24.58 13.32 28.08
CA LEU A 46 24.16 14.54 27.38
C LEU A 46 23.11 15.30 28.19
N ALA A 47 22.27 14.57 28.92
CA ALA A 47 21.32 15.14 29.87
C ALA A 47 21.03 14.12 30.98
N ALA A 48 20.79 14.61 32.19
CA ALA A 48 20.33 13.80 33.31
C ALA A 48 19.44 14.65 34.20
N ASP A 49 18.37 14.04 34.73
CA ASP A 49 17.47 14.65 35.72
C ASP A 49 16.92 16.01 35.26
N GLY A 50 16.55 16.11 33.98
CA GLY A 50 16.02 17.32 33.36
C GLY A 50 17.04 18.45 33.16
N LYS A 51 18.34 18.17 33.30
CA LYS A 51 19.41 19.17 33.12
C LYS A 51 20.37 18.76 32.03
N SER A 52 20.92 19.74 31.33
CA SER A 52 21.97 19.57 30.33
C SER A 52 22.81 20.84 30.23
N ASP A 53 24.12 20.68 30.14
CA ASP A 53 25.05 21.76 29.81
C ASP A 53 25.26 21.92 28.30
N TYR A 54 24.68 21.02 27.50
CA TYR A 54 24.89 20.98 26.06
C TYR A 54 24.16 22.12 25.34
N GLN A 55 24.69 22.50 24.19
CA GLN A 55 24.01 23.28 23.18
C GLN A 55 23.90 22.47 21.89
N ILE A 56 22.89 22.76 21.07
CA ILE A 56 22.76 22.20 19.71
C ILE A 56 23.37 23.21 18.74
N VAL A 57 24.35 22.77 17.96
CA VAL A 57 25.07 23.62 17.01
C VAL A 57 24.71 23.22 15.58
N VAL A 58 24.28 24.18 14.78
CA VAL A 58 24.03 24.02 13.33
C VAL A 58 25.09 24.78 12.53
N PRO A 59 25.42 24.36 11.29
CA PRO A 59 26.41 25.06 10.48
C PRO A 59 25.95 26.48 10.16
N ASP A 60 26.91 27.40 10.02
CA ASP A 60 26.59 28.80 9.66
C ASP A 60 26.04 28.93 8.24
N THR A 61 26.32 27.97 7.37
CA THR A 61 25.83 27.93 5.98
C THR A 61 25.29 26.54 5.62
N ALA A 62 24.36 26.52 4.67
CA ALA A 62 23.81 25.32 4.06
C ALA A 62 23.75 25.50 2.54
N PRO A 63 23.63 24.42 1.74
CA PRO A 63 23.63 24.53 0.28
C PRO A 63 22.48 25.37 -0.31
N SER A 64 21.38 25.54 0.43
CA SER A 64 20.26 26.41 0.06
C SER A 64 19.52 26.96 1.28
N PRO A 65 18.73 28.05 1.16
CA PRO A 65 17.86 28.52 2.24
C PRO A 65 16.83 27.47 2.70
N ALA A 66 16.32 26.66 1.77
CA ALA A 66 15.39 25.57 2.09
C ALA A 66 16.04 24.49 2.98
N LEU A 67 17.29 24.11 2.67
CA LEU A 67 18.08 23.17 3.47
C LEU A 67 18.50 23.77 4.81
N SER A 68 18.81 25.07 4.87
CA SER A 68 19.04 25.78 6.14
C SER A 68 17.81 25.71 7.05
N ASN A 69 16.62 25.99 6.50
CA ASN A 69 15.36 25.86 7.23
C ASN A 69 15.10 24.41 7.67
N ALA A 70 15.39 23.42 6.82
CA ALA A 70 15.23 22.01 7.17
C ALA A 70 16.18 21.57 8.29
N LEU A 71 17.44 22.03 8.29
CA LEU A 71 18.39 21.82 9.38
C LEU A 71 17.92 22.48 10.68
N ALA A 72 17.40 23.71 10.61
CA ALA A 72 16.82 24.38 11.78
C ALA A 72 15.63 23.60 12.36
N GLN A 73 14.74 23.05 11.52
CA GLN A 73 13.65 22.18 11.98
C GLN A 73 14.16 20.86 12.56
N THR A 74 15.25 20.31 12.00
CA THR A 74 15.90 19.10 12.52
C THR A 74 16.52 19.34 13.90
N ALA A 75 17.17 20.50 14.09
CA ALA A 75 17.67 20.94 15.40
C ALA A 75 16.52 21.14 16.41
N ARG A 76 15.40 21.74 15.97
CA ARG A 76 14.20 21.90 16.81
C ARG A 76 13.59 20.57 17.23
N LEU A 77 13.61 19.55 16.36
CA LEU A 77 13.17 18.20 16.72
C LEU A 77 14.05 17.61 17.83
N LEU A 78 15.37 17.72 17.70
CA LEU A 78 16.31 17.28 18.73
C LEU A 78 16.09 18.02 20.06
N GLN A 79 16.02 19.36 20.02
CA GLN A 79 15.71 20.19 21.19
C GLN A 79 14.39 19.77 21.85
N THR A 80 13.34 19.56 21.05
CA THR A 80 12.02 19.16 21.56
C THR A 80 12.09 17.84 22.32
N ALA A 81 12.88 16.89 21.85
CA ALA A 81 13.04 15.59 22.49
C ALA A 81 13.79 15.70 23.84
N PHE A 82 14.80 16.56 23.95
CA PHE A 82 15.42 16.87 25.24
C PHE A 82 14.44 17.61 26.17
N LYS A 83 13.67 18.56 25.62
CA LYS A 83 12.68 19.34 26.38
C LYS A 83 11.56 18.47 26.93
N ALA A 84 11.15 17.43 26.20
CA ALA A 84 10.22 16.42 26.68
C ALA A 84 10.73 15.67 27.93
N ASN A 85 12.04 15.66 28.14
CA ASN A 85 12.72 15.10 29.31
C ASN A 85 13.18 16.17 30.31
N GLY A 86 12.71 17.42 30.17
CA GLY A 86 12.98 18.53 31.08
C GLY A 86 14.21 19.39 30.74
N ALA A 87 15.07 18.97 29.81
CA ALA A 87 16.28 19.71 29.45
C ALA A 87 16.06 20.60 28.21
N ASP A 88 16.21 21.93 28.35
CA ASP A 88 16.08 22.88 27.24
C ASP A 88 17.46 23.30 26.73
N LEU A 89 17.89 22.72 25.61
CA LEU A 89 19.20 22.99 25.00
C LEU A 89 19.06 24.17 24.03
N ALA A 90 19.96 25.15 24.12
CA ALA A 90 19.98 26.26 23.16
C ALA A 90 20.37 25.76 21.75
N ILE A 91 19.70 26.25 20.71
CA ILE A 91 20.10 26.06 19.31
C ILE A 91 20.87 27.30 18.86
N VAL A 92 22.10 27.13 18.40
CA VAL A 92 22.98 28.22 17.95
C VAL A 92 23.67 27.88 16.63
N SER A 93 24.07 28.90 15.87
CA SER A 93 24.96 28.70 14.73
C SER A 93 26.39 28.46 15.21
N GLU A 94 27.21 27.81 14.39
CA GLU A 94 28.58 27.42 14.76
C GLU A 94 29.45 28.62 15.16
N ALA A 95 29.37 29.75 14.45
CA ALA A 95 30.09 30.98 14.80
C ALA A 95 29.65 31.59 16.14
N LYS A 96 28.44 31.28 16.62
CA LYS A 96 27.87 31.80 17.87
C LYS A 96 27.96 30.82 19.03
N ARG A 97 28.61 29.66 18.85
CA ARG A 97 28.70 28.65 19.89
C ARG A 97 29.53 29.14 21.09
N ASP A 98 29.10 28.75 22.29
CA ASP A 98 29.91 28.92 23.49
C ASP A 98 30.95 27.80 23.57
N ALA A 99 32.23 28.10 23.37
CA ALA A 99 33.29 27.09 23.36
C ALA A 99 33.53 26.41 24.72
N ALA A 100 33.04 26.98 25.83
CA ALA A 100 33.16 26.37 27.16
C ALA A 100 32.11 25.26 27.40
N LYS A 101 31.03 25.26 26.61
CA LYS A 101 29.95 24.28 26.71
C LYS A 101 30.15 23.12 25.73
N PRO A 102 29.79 21.88 26.14
CA PRO A 102 29.73 20.77 25.21
C PRO A 102 28.62 21.01 24.17
N ALA A 103 28.74 20.38 23.01
CA ALA A 103 27.82 20.61 21.90
C ALA A 103 27.42 19.32 21.17
N ILE A 104 26.19 19.33 20.67
CA ILE A 104 25.70 18.39 19.67
C ILE A 104 25.70 19.12 18.32
N PHE A 105 26.69 18.82 17.49
CA PHE A 105 26.87 19.39 16.15
C PHE A 105 26.02 18.64 15.13
N LEU A 106 25.18 19.36 14.40
CA LEU A 106 24.29 18.81 13.38
C LEU A 106 24.77 19.21 11.98
N GLY A 107 24.92 18.25 11.07
CA GLY A 107 25.28 18.52 9.67
C GLY A 107 26.74 18.87 9.44
N ASP A 108 27.02 19.49 8.28
CA ASP A 108 28.38 19.79 7.77
C ASP A 108 29.06 20.99 8.45
N THR A 109 29.23 20.91 9.77
CA THR A 109 29.92 21.92 10.58
C THR A 109 31.43 21.88 10.36
N ALA A 110 32.11 23.02 10.54
CA ALA A 110 33.57 23.09 10.49
C ALA A 110 34.21 22.15 11.54
N PHE A 111 33.62 22.05 12.73
CA PHE A 111 34.01 21.09 13.75
C PHE A 111 33.91 19.64 13.25
N ALA A 112 32.79 19.24 12.63
CA ALA A 112 32.64 17.89 12.09
C ALA A 112 33.73 17.56 11.05
N ARG A 113 34.06 18.52 10.16
CA ARG A 113 35.14 18.37 9.17
C ARG A 113 36.51 18.22 9.84
N GLN A 114 36.80 19.00 10.88
CA GLN A 114 38.04 18.89 11.67
C GLN A 114 38.16 17.52 12.35
N GLN A 115 37.05 16.94 12.79
CA GLN A 115 37.01 15.57 13.33
C GLN A 115 37.03 14.48 12.25
N GLY A 116 37.29 14.83 10.99
CA GLY A 116 37.40 13.89 9.87
C GLY A 116 36.06 13.34 9.37
N VAL A 117 34.95 14.03 9.61
CA VAL A 117 33.65 13.70 9.01
C VAL A 117 33.55 14.37 7.63
N ALA A 118 33.56 13.57 6.57
CA ALA A 118 33.48 14.05 5.20
C ALA A 118 32.09 13.80 4.61
N VAL A 119 31.10 14.62 4.96
CA VAL A 119 29.70 14.40 4.54
C VAL A 119 29.50 14.37 3.03
N ALA A 120 30.37 15.05 2.26
CA ALA A 120 30.33 15.04 0.80
C ALA A 120 30.59 13.65 0.19
N LYS A 121 31.22 12.73 0.95
CA LYS A 121 31.46 11.34 0.54
C LYS A 121 30.29 10.41 0.87
N LEU A 122 29.34 10.86 1.71
CA LEU A 122 28.16 10.08 2.06
C LEU A 122 27.24 9.95 0.84
N LYS A 123 26.75 8.73 0.63
CA LYS A 123 25.81 8.40 -0.45
C LYS A 123 24.39 8.34 0.08
N GLY A 124 23.43 8.78 -0.73
CA GLY A 124 22.01 8.72 -0.37
C GLY A 124 21.76 9.33 1.01
N TRP A 125 20.94 8.64 1.81
CA TRP A 125 20.56 9.04 3.17
C TRP A 125 21.55 8.60 4.26
N SER A 126 22.81 8.32 3.88
CA SER A 126 23.83 7.93 4.84
C SER A 126 24.14 9.06 5.82
N TYR A 127 24.50 8.68 7.04
CA TYR A 127 24.83 9.62 8.12
C TYR A 127 25.87 9.04 9.07
N VAL A 128 26.47 9.93 9.86
CA VAL A 128 27.47 9.64 10.89
C VAL A 128 26.92 10.06 12.26
N LEU A 129 27.11 9.20 13.26
CA LEU A 129 27.03 9.53 14.68
C LEU A 129 28.41 9.35 15.29
N ARG A 130 28.98 10.41 15.88
CA ARG A 130 30.34 10.35 16.43
C ARG A 130 30.44 11.11 17.74
N ALA A 131 30.99 10.47 18.77
CA ALA A 131 31.50 11.15 19.94
C ALA A 131 32.92 11.67 19.67
N SER A 132 33.22 12.89 20.10
CA SER A 132 34.53 13.53 19.95
C SER A 132 34.86 14.29 21.23
N GLY A 133 35.57 13.65 22.15
CA GLY A 133 35.79 14.20 23.49
C GLY A 133 34.47 14.33 24.23
N ARG A 134 34.03 15.56 24.52
CA ARG A 134 32.74 15.85 25.17
C ARG A 134 31.62 16.22 24.20
N ASP A 135 31.90 16.22 22.90
CA ASP A 135 30.97 16.66 21.87
C ASP A 135 30.40 15.48 21.09
N VAL A 136 29.23 15.67 20.50
CA VAL A 136 28.58 14.66 19.64
C VAL A 136 28.34 15.29 18.27
N ILE A 137 28.65 14.55 17.21
CA ILE A 137 28.39 14.93 15.83
C ILE A 137 27.31 14.01 15.29
N ILE A 138 26.27 14.59 14.71
CA ILE A 138 25.22 13.91 13.95
C ILE A 138 25.17 14.57 12.58
N ALA A 139 25.73 13.94 11.55
CA ALA A 139 25.90 14.59 10.25
C ALA A 139 25.54 13.64 9.10
N GLY A 140 24.64 14.07 8.24
CA GLY A 140 24.40 13.47 6.94
C GLY A 140 24.66 14.46 5.81
N ARG A 141 24.43 14.04 4.57
CA ARG A 141 24.59 14.92 3.41
C ARG A 141 23.32 15.72 3.13
N GLU A 142 23.40 17.03 3.25
CA GLU A 142 22.40 17.95 2.70
C GLU A 142 22.66 18.15 1.20
N GLN A 143 21.63 18.00 0.38
CA GLN A 143 21.77 18.11 -1.08
C GLN A 143 20.51 18.71 -1.69
N VAL A 144 20.70 19.74 -2.52
CA VAL A 144 19.61 20.32 -3.32
C VAL A 144 19.20 19.31 -4.39
N GLY A 145 17.90 19.13 -4.57
CA GLY A 145 17.35 18.31 -5.64
C GLY A 145 17.83 18.81 -7.02
N PRO A 146 18.35 17.93 -7.89
CA PRO A 146 18.87 18.31 -9.21
C PRO A 146 17.77 18.77 -10.19
N GLY A 147 18.19 19.34 -11.30
CA GLY A 147 17.36 19.66 -12.46
C GLY A 147 16.73 21.05 -12.52
N VAL A 148 16.26 21.38 -13.73
CA VAL A 148 15.60 22.65 -14.08
C VAL A 148 14.23 22.44 -14.72
N GLY A 149 13.34 23.43 -14.56
CA GLY A 149 12.01 23.43 -15.17
C GLY A 149 11.20 22.18 -14.81
N ALA A 150 10.62 21.52 -15.82
CA ALA A 150 9.82 20.30 -15.64
C ALA A 150 10.64 19.07 -15.20
N ARG A 151 11.98 19.14 -15.25
CA ARG A 151 12.89 18.08 -14.82
C ARG A 151 13.45 18.30 -13.41
N LYS A 152 13.03 19.36 -12.72
CA LYS A 152 13.50 19.64 -11.37
C LYS A 152 12.97 18.60 -10.39
N ALA A 153 13.85 18.07 -9.55
CA ALA A 153 13.47 17.21 -8.44
C ALA A 153 12.51 17.93 -7.49
N GLU A 154 11.49 17.21 -7.05
CA GLU A 154 10.47 17.75 -6.13
C GLU A 154 11.02 17.94 -4.71
N TRP A 155 12.09 17.22 -4.34
CA TRP A 155 12.61 17.15 -2.97
C TRP A 155 14.09 17.45 -2.88
N ASP A 156 14.49 18.09 -1.78
CA ASP A 156 15.87 18.16 -1.32
C ASP A 156 16.16 17.00 -0.35
N ARG A 157 17.41 16.55 -0.28
CA ARG A 157 17.86 15.55 0.70
C ARG A 157 18.32 16.23 1.98
N VAL A 158 17.80 15.77 3.11
CA VAL A 158 18.20 16.22 4.45
C VAL A 158 18.81 15.05 5.21
N GLY A 159 20.03 14.64 4.84
CA GLY A 159 20.68 13.46 5.42
C GLY A 159 20.83 13.53 6.95
N THR A 160 21.11 14.73 7.50
CA THR A 160 21.20 14.93 8.95
C THR A 160 19.89 14.62 9.68
N ALA A 161 18.73 14.85 9.03
CA ALA A 161 17.44 14.49 9.63
C ALA A 161 17.31 12.98 9.86
N LYS A 162 17.87 12.13 8.96
CA LYS A 162 17.91 10.68 9.19
C LYS A 162 18.81 10.31 10.37
N GLY A 163 19.98 10.95 10.48
CA GLY A 163 20.86 10.75 11.63
C GLY A 163 20.21 11.15 12.95
N VAL A 164 19.53 12.28 12.99
CA VAL A 164 18.82 12.76 14.19
C VAL A 164 17.64 11.86 14.54
N THR A 165 16.81 11.43 13.58
CA THR A 165 15.66 10.56 13.89
C THR A 165 16.11 9.20 14.44
N ASP A 166 17.18 8.62 13.91
CA ASP A 166 17.76 7.37 14.44
C ASP A 166 18.43 7.56 15.80
N PHE A 167 19.17 8.66 15.99
CA PHE A 167 19.74 9.03 17.29
C PHE A 167 18.66 9.16 18.37
N LEU A 168 17.60 9.91 18.07
CA LEU A 168 16.47 10.13 18.98
C LEU A 168 15.76 8.82 19.34
N ARG A 169 15.57 7.94 18.36
CA ARG A 169 14.99 6.61 18.60
C ARG A 169 15.86 5.77 19.54
N GLN A 170 17.17 5.76 19.30
CA GLN A 170 18.11 4.88 19.97
C GLN A 170 18.50 5.36 21.37
N TYR A 171 18.66 6.67 21.57
CA TYR A 171 19.21 7.24 22.81
C TYR A 171 18.25 8.14 23.60
N LEU A 172 17.13 8.58 23.00
CA LEU A 172 16.20 9.55 23.61
C LEU A 172 14.74 9.07 23.71
N GLY A 173 14.46 7.79 23.45
CA GLY A 173 13.12 7.24 23.60
C GLY A 173 12.08 7.79 22.63
N THR A 174 12.48 8.44 21.53
CA THR A 174 11.53 9.04 20.57
C THR A 174 10.99 7.99 19.60
N ARG A 175 9.69 8.05 19.30
CA ARG A 175 9.02 7.15 18.33
C ARG A 175 8.21 7.96 17.33
N PHE A 176 8.46 7.72 16.04
CA PHE A 176 7.74 8.33 14.93
C PHE A 176 6.65 7.37 14.46
N LEU A 177 5.44 7.55 14.99
CA LEU A 177 4.36 6.57 14.91
C LEU A 177 3.42 6.80 13.73
N TYR A 178 3.21 8.05 13.35
CA TYR A 178 2.32 8.47 12.26
C TYR A 178 2.96 9.60 11.45
N PRO A 179 2.52 9.88 10.21
CA PRO A 179 3.03 11.03 9.47
C PRO A 179 2.74 12.34 10.21
N ASP A 180 3.77 13.15 10.40
CA ASP A 180 3.73 14.43 11.10
C ASP A 180 3.26 15.59 10.21
N LEU A 181 3.35 15.40 8.89
CA LEU A 181 2.97 16.37 7.86
C LEU A 181 2.04 15.74 6.82
N PRO A 182 1.18 16.54 6.16
CA PRO A 182 0.42 16.10 5.00
C PRO A 182 1.34 15.83 3.79
N ALA A 183 0.78 15.24 2.74
CA ALA A 183 1.51 14.99 1.50
C ALA A 183 2.03 16.27 0.84
N ARG A 184 3.13 16.14 0.09
CA ARG A 184 3.87 17.24 -0.57
C ARG A 184 4.43 18.31 0.37
N GLN A 185 4.68 17.95 1.63
CA GLN A 185 5.42 18.79 2.58
C GLN A 185 6.70 18.09 3.02
N ALA A 186 7.75 18.89 3.20
CA ALA A 186 9.09 18.46 3.57
C ALA A 186 9.44 18.89 4.99
N VAL A 187 10.57 18.40 5.50
CA VAL A 187 11.11 18.75 6.84
C VAL A 187 11.09 20.26 7.13
N LYS A 188 11.40 21.11 6.15
CA LYS A 188 11.37 22.59 6.31
C LYS A 188 9.99 23.13 6.71
N ASP A 189 8.91 22.43 6.33
CA ASP A 189 7.52 22.84 6.56
C ASP A 189 7.03 22.46 7.96
N ALA A 190 7.84 21.73 8.74
CA ALA A 190 7.52 21.37 10.12
C ALA A 190 7.41 22.57 11.06
N ALA A 191 7.84 23.77 10.67
CA ALA A 191 7.80 24.99 11.49
C ALA A 191 6.41 25.28 12.08
N GLY A 192 5.32 24.96 11.35
CA GLY A 192 3.94 25.13 11.81
C GLY A 192 3.44 24.04 12.77
N VAL A 193 4.22 22.99 13.02
CA VAL A 193 3.84 21.86 13.87
C VAL A 193 4.38 22.05 15.28
N ASN A 194 3.49 21.96 16.28
CA ASN A 194 3.89 21.78 17.67
C ASN A 194 4.38 20.33 17.86
N LEU A 195 5.68 20.09 17.69
CA LEU A 195 6.28 18.76 17.74
C LEU A 195 6.06 18.09 19.11
N LEU A 196 6.10 18.85 20.21
CA LEU A 196 5.93 18.31 21.56
C LEU A 196 4.50 17.80 21.77
N ALA A 197 3.49 18.53 21.30
CA ALA A 197 2.08 18.14 21.43
C ALA A 197 1.58 17.22 20.32
N SER A 198 2.33 17.07 19.23
CA SER A 198 1.91 16.30 18.06
C SER A 198 1.59 14.83 18.41
N PRO A 199 0.42 14.30 17.99
CA PRO A 199 0.09 12.89 18.17
C PRO A 199 0.95 11.98 17.27
N ALA A 200 1.66 12.53 16.27
CA ALA A 200 2.49 11.74 15.36
C ALA A 200 3.79 11.21 16.00
N ILE A 201 4.29 11.91 17.03
CA ILE A 201 5.58 11.62 17.66
C ILE A 201 5.36 11.38 19.16
N GLU A 202 5.91 10.29 19.67
CA GLU A 202 5.97 10.02 21.11
C GLU A 202 7.38 10.24 21.65
N PHE A 203 7.50 10.89 22.80
CA PHE A 203 8.76 11.06 23.53
C PHE A 203 8.64 10.27 24.82
N LEU A 204 9.23 9.08 24.86
CA LEU A 204 9.18 8.23 26.05
C LEU A 204 10.09 8.80 27.15
N PRO A 205 9.70 8.72 28.43
CA PRO A 205 10.53 9.17 29.54
C PRO A 205 11.92 8.53 29.50
N THR A 206 12.94 9.38 29.41
CA THR A 206 14.36 9.03 29.32
C THR A 206 15.13 9.94 30.28
N PRO A 207 15.09 9.66 31.60
CA PRO A 207 15.63 10.57 32.63
C PRO A 207 17.14 10.76 32.56
N ARG A 208 17.85 9.81 31.93
CA ARG A 208 19.28 9.90 31.63
C ARG A 208 19.51 9.62 30.15
N VAL A 209 19.96 10.65 29.44
CA VAL A 209 20.40 10.57 28.05
C VAL A 209 21.91 10.36 28.05
N ALA A 210 22.36 9.23 27.54
CA ALA A 210 23.77 8.94 27.39
C ALA A 210 24.07 8.21 26.07
N VAL A 211 25.27 8.43 25.55
CA VAL A 211 25.83 7.71 24.40
C VAL A 211 27.17 7.09 24.77
N PRO A 212 27.66 6.06 24.05
CA PRO A 212 29.03 5.58 24.23
C PRO A 212 30.04 6.72 24.00
N ALA A 213 31.05 6.85 24.86
CA ALA A 213 32.07 7.89 24.72
C ALA A 213 32.99 7.69 23.51
N ASP A 214 33.04 6.47 22.99
CA ASP A 214 33.72 6.06 21.77
C ASP A 214 32.75 5.88 20.60
N LEU A 215 31.51 6.41 20.69
CA LEU A 215 30.50 6.28 19.65
C LEU A 215 31.09 6.65 18.28
N ARG A 216 31.09 5.69 17.36
CA ARG A 216 31.53 5.88 15.98
C ARG A 216 30.71 5.01 15.05
N VAL A 217 29.62 5.57 14.57
CA VAL A 217 28.68 4.90 13.64
C VAL A 217 28.66 5.67 12.33
N GLU A 218 28.80 4.95 11.23
CA GLU A 218 28.42 5.40 9.89
C GLU A 218 27.37 4.40 9.39
N LYS A 219 26.18 4.88 9.06
CA LYS A 219 25.07 4.02 8.60
C LYS A 219 24.62 4.47 7.23
N THR A 220 24.49 3.52 6.32
CA THR A 220 23.82 3.67 5.03
C THR A 220 22.48 2.94 5.11
N PRO A 221 21.34 3.65 5.04
CA PRO A 221 20.04 3.01 4.92
C PRO A 221 19.95 2.10 3.70
N VAL A 222 19.10 1.06 3.77
CA VAL A 222 18.89 0.11 2.67
C VAL A 222 18.40 0.80 1.40
N PHE A 223 17.49 1.76 1.55
CA PHE A 223 16.82 2.40 0.44
C PHE A 223 17.39 3.77 0.11
N ASP A 224 17.55 4.02 -1.19
CA ASP A 224 17.79 5.35 -1.74
C ASP A 224 16.49 6.16 -1.80
N SER A 225 15.40 5.50 -2.22
CA SER A 225 14.06 6.09 -2.27
C SER A 225 12.95 5.05 -2.01
N TRP A 226 11.86 5.51 -1.41
CA TRP A 226 10.60 4.80 -1.29
C TRP A 226 9.50 5.79 -1.64
N THR A 227 8.83 5.54 -2.75
CA THR A 227 7.79 6.44 -3.23
C THR A 227 6.43 5.83 -3.17
N ALA A 228 5.47 6.65 -2.81
CA ALA A 228 4.05 6.40 -2.95
C ALA A 228 3.40 7.71 -3.41
N TYR A 229 2.26 7.64 -4.09
CA TYR A 229 1.54 8.83 -4.53
C TYR A 229 0.29 9.08 -3.68
N PRO A 230 0.07 10.29 -3.15
CA PRO A 230 0.95 11.47 -3.26
C PRO A 230 2.23 11.35 -2.39
N PRO A 231 3.35 11.98 -2.81
CA PRO A 231 4.65 11.85 -2.15
C PRO A 231 4.70 12.57 -0.80
N ARG A 232 5.59 12.12 0.08
CA ARG A 232 5.79 12.62 1.45
C ARG A 232 7.28 12.67 1.79
N GLY A 233 7.67 13.53 2.73
CA GLY A 233 9.07 13.70 3.13
C GLY A 233 9.24 14.40 4.48
N GLY A 234 8.34 14.13 5.43
CA GLY A 234 8.42 14.62 6.81
C GLY A 234 9.36 13.79 7.68
N PHE A 235 9.37 14.05 8.99
CA PHE A 235 10.22 13.30 9.91
C PHE A 235 9.80 11.84 10.04
N TYR A 236 8.50 11.54 9.96
CA TYR A 236 7.99 10.18 9.98
C TYR A 236 8.50 9.35 8.82
N GLU A 237 8.46 9.88 7.59
CA GLU A 237 8.95 9.18 6.40
C GLU A 237 10.45 8.87 6.53
N ILE A 238 11.25 9.87 6.90
CA ILE A 238 12.70 9.74 7.05
C ILE A 238 13.03 8.74 8.18
N ALA A 239 12.37 8.84 9.34
CA ALA A 239 12.59 7.93 10.46
C ALA A 239 12.28 6.47 10.09
N ASN A 240 11.24 6.24 9.31
CA ASN A 240 10.77 4.91 8.92
C ASN A 240 11.30 4.44 7.55
N ASN A 241 12.43 4.99 7.07
CA ASN A 241 13.09 4.60 5.82
C ASN A 241 12.19 4.70 4.56
N ARG A 242 11.19 5.59 4.57
CA ARG A 242 10.28 5.86 3.45
C ARG A 242 10.70 7.13 2.68
N PHE A 243 11.94 7.15 2.22
CA PHE A 243 12.57 8.37 1.72
C PHE A 243 11.95 8.91 0.41
N PRO A 244 11.74 10.23 0.27
CA PRO A 244 11.35 10.80 -1.01
C PRO A 244 12.48 10.66 -2.05
N ARG A 245 12.11 10.70 -3.33
CA ARG A 245 13.09 10.78 -4.43
C ARG A 245 13.76 12.14 -4.47
N VAL A 246 15.07 12.13 -4.66
CA VAL A 246 15.87 13.35 -4.75
C VAL A 246 16.64 13.35 -6.06
N ASP A 247 17.61 12.46 -6.22
CA ASP A 247 18.53 12.46 -7.37
C ASP A 247 18.34 11.27 -8.32
N ASP A 248 17.17 10.63 -8.23
CA ASP A 248 16.61 9.68 -9.18
C ASP A 248 15.26 10.20 -9.72
N PRO A 249 15.09 10.40 -11.04
CA PRO A 249 13.79 10.72 -11.61
C PRO A 249 12.95 9.45 -11.69
N PHE A 250 11.63 9.60 -11.61
CA PHE A 250 10.71 8.49 -11.84
C PHE A 250 9.93 8.68 -13.11
N GLY A 251 9.82 7.59 -13.86
CA GLY A 251 8.91 7.54 -14.98
C GLY A 251 9.31 6.49 -15.98
N GLY A 252 9.63 5.27 -15.53
CA GLY A 252 9.51 4.08 -16.39
C GLY A 252 8.30 4.26 -17.29
N HIS A 253 8.44 4.05 -18.60
CA HIS A 253 7.59 4.84 -19.52
C HIS A 253 8.36 5.70 -20.54
N THR A 254 9.69 5.72 -20.50
CA THR A 254 10.46 6.89 -20.98
C THR A 254 10.50 7.10 -22.48
N TYR A 255 10.06 6.13 -23.29
CA TYR A 255 10.03 6.33 -24.76
C TYR A 255 9.12 7.49 -25.17
N GLU A 256 7.99 7.69 -24.48
CA GLU A 256 7.08 8.80 -24.76
C GLU A 256 7.68 10.15 -24.36
N ARG A 257 8.49 10.17 -23.29
CA ARG A 257 9.24 11.36 -22.90
C ARG A 257 10.31 11.73 -23.93
N ALA A 258 11.05 10.73 -24.42
CA ALA A 258 12.13 10.93 -25.37
C ALA A 258 11.62 11.22 -26.80
N VAL A 259 10.50 10.61 -27.19
CA VAL A 259 9.88 10.78 -28.51
C VAL A 259 8.37 11.05 -28.33
N PRO A 260 7.99 12.28 -27.93
CA PRO A 260 6.59 12.64 -27.72
C PRO A 260 5.76 12.49 -29.02
N PRO A 261 4.68 11.69 -29.02
CA PRO A 261 3.82 11.50 -30.18
C PRO A 261 3.29 12.81 -30.76
N GLU A 262 2.94 13.76 -29.89
CA GLU A 262 2.40 15.06 -30.25
C GLU A 262 3.40 15.91 -31.05
N LYS A 263 4.70 15.67 -30.84
CA LYS A 263 5.78 16.39 -31.53
C LYS A 263 6.16 15.74 -32.85
N TYR A 264 6.22 14.41 -32.89
CA TYR A 264 6.89 13.69 -33.99
C TYR A 264 5.94 12.97 -34.96
N VAL A 265 4.70 12.65 -34.61
CA VAL A 265 3.86 11.80 -35.48
C VAL A 265 3.54 12.44 -36.84
N ALA A 266 3.41 13.77 -36.90
CA ALA A 266 3.06 14.47 -38.14
C ALA A 266 4.23 14.59 -39.12
N THR A 267 5.46 14.72 -38.59
CA THR A 267 6.67 15.01 -39.39
C THR A 267 7.61 13.81 -39.51
N HIS A 268 7.54 12.87 -38.55
CA HIS A 268 8.38 11.68 -38.46
C HIS A 268 7.54 10.42 -38.12
N PRO A 269 6.54 10.06 -38.96
CA PRO A 269 5.72 8.87 -38.72
C PRO A 269 6.54 7.57 -38.65
N GLU A 270 7.72 7.52 -39.26
CA GLU A 270 8.67 6.40 -39.23
C GLU A 270 9.25 6.11 -37.84
N TYR A 271 9.11 7.01 -36.87
CA TYR A 271 9.52 6.79 -35.49
C TYR A 271 8.60 5.81 -34.75
N PHE A 272 7.40 5.59 -35.26
CA PHE A 272 6.35 4.83 -34.60
C PHE A 272 6.11 3.47 -35.25
N ALA A 273 5.51 2.52 -34.52
CA ALA A 273 5.32 1.16 -35.02
C ALA A 273 4.50 1.13 -36.32
N LEU A 274 4.99 0.34 -37.29
CA LEU A 274 4.22 -0.08 -38.45
C LEU A 274 3.34 -1.26 -38.04
N LEU A 275 2.02 -1.13 -38.17
CA LEU A 275 1.04 -2.17 -37.85
C LEU A 275 0.03 -2.24 -39.00
N GLY A 276 -0.11 -3.40 -39.64
CA GLY A 276 -1.05 -3.57 -40.76
C GLY A 276 -0.79 -2.61 -41.92
N GLY A 277 0.48 -2.23 -42.15
CA GLY A 277 0.87 -1.28 -43.20
C GLY A 277 0.73 0.20 -42.82
N GLN A 278 0.27 0.54 -41.62
CA GLN A 278 0.09 1.93 -41.16
C GLN A 278 0.98 2.27 -39.95
N ARG A 279 1.46 3.51 -39.88
CA ARG A 279 2.22 4.02 -38.73
C ARG A 279 1.26 4.48 -37.63
N MET A 280 1.35 3.86 -36.46
CA MET A 280 0.38 4.04 -35.38
C MET A 280 0.94 4.92 -34.28
N LYS A 281 0.12 5.83 -33.75
CA LYS A 281 0.47 6.58 -32.53
C LYS A 281 0.64 5.62 -31.34
N PRO A 282 1.65 5.84 -30.48
CA PRO A 282 1.75 5.17 -29.19
C PRO A 282 0.45 5.37 -28.39
N LYS A 283 0.06 4.37 -27.60
CA LYS A 283 -1.26 4.22 -26.92
C LYS A 283 -2.42 3.77 -27.81
N ASN A 284 -2.47 4.11 -29.10
CA ASN A 284 -3.51 3.56 -29.98
C ASN A 284 -3.30 2.04 -30.11
N GLU A 285 -4.28 1.28 -29.62
CA GLU A 285 -4.25 -0.18 -29.64
C GLU A 285 -2.98 -0.77 -28.98
N ASN A 286 -2.32 -0.05 -28.05
CA ASN A 286 -1.03 -0.42 -27.44
C ASN A 286 0.17 -0.49 -28.42
N ALA A 287 0.12 0.24 -29.53
CA ALA A 287 1.24 0.36 -30.48
C ALA A 287 2.51 0.93 -29.81
N GLN A 288 3.66 0.40 -30.22
CA GLN A 288 4.98 0.76 -29.68
C GLN A 288 5.75 1.70 -30.64
N TYR A 289 7.03 1.95 -30.32
CA TYR A 289 7.95 2.71 -31.16
C TYR A 289 8.71 1.82 -32.14
N CYS A 290 9.19 2.39 -33.25
CA CYS A 290 10.04 1.70 -34.22
C CYS A 290 11.50 1.71 -33.76
N ILE A 291 11.86 0.76 -32.88
CA ILE A 291 13.19 0.75 -32.26
C ILE A 291 14.36 0.42 -33.20
N SER A 292 14.09 -0.06 -34.42
CA SER A 292 15.14 -0.23 -35.45
C SER A 292 15.53 1.09 -36.11
N ASN A 293 14.76 2.18 -35.91
CA ASN A 293 15.10 3.48 -36.45
C ASN A 293 16.28 4.09 -35.64
N PRO A 294 17.42 4.40 -36.29
CA PRO A 294 18.60 4.94 -35.59
C PRO A 294 18.34 6.29 -34.92
N GLU A 295 17.48 7.14 -35.48
CA GLU A 295 17.14 8.44 -34.89
C GLU A 295 16.30 8.27 -33.61
N VAL A 296 15.41 7.26 -33.56
CA VAL A 296 14.67 6.93 -32.33
C VAL A 296 15.63 6.44 -31.23
N GLN A 297 16.58 5.56 -31.56
CA GLN A 297 17.60 5.13 -30.59
C GLN A 297 18.46 6.29 -30.10
N GLU A 298 18.74 7.25 -30.98
CA GLU A 298 19.50 8.45 -30.63
C GLU A 298 18.71 9.40 -29.73
N LEU A 299 17.43 9.63 -30.02
CA LEU A 299 16.54 10.42 -29.15
C LEU A 299 16.40 9.80 -27.76
N PHE A 300 16.32 8.46 -27.66
CA PHE A 300 16.37 7.78 -26.37
C PHE A 300 17.67 8.08 -25.63
N TYR A 301 18.82 7.92 -26.29
CA TYR A 301 20.12 8.22 -25.68
C TYR A 301 20.24 9.69 -25.23
N GLN A 302 19.80 10.63 -26.06
CA GLN A 302 19.84 12.06 -25.76
C GLN A 302 18.96 12.43 -24.57
N ASP A 303 17.77 11.84 -24.45
CA ASP A 303 16.93 12.02 -23.25
C ASP A 303 17.68 11.54 -21.99
N LEU A 304 18.28 10.35 -22.02
CA LEU A 304 19.04 9.82 -20.87
C LEU A 304 20.19 10.76 -20.46
N ILE A 305 21.02 11.19 -21.41
CA ILE A 305 22.13 12.12 -21.12
C ILE A 305 21.62 13.46 -20.61
N ALA A 306 20.55 13.99 -21.20
CA ALA A 306 20.01 15.28 -20.81
C ALA A 306 19.47 15.28 -19.37
N TRP A 307 18.95 14.17 -18.84
CA TRP A 307 18.59 14.08 -17.42
C TRP A 307 19.83 13.95 -16.53
N LEU A 308 20.84 13.20 -16.93
CA LEU A 308 22.07 13.06 -16.14
C LEU A 308 22.86 14.37 -16.04
N ASP A 309 22.89 15.16 -17.12
CA ASP A 309 23.54 16.47 -17.19
C ASP A 309 22.85 17.54 -16.33
N GLU A 310 21.57 17.33 -16.02
CA GLU A 310 20.79 18.14 -15.09
C GLU A 310 21.10 17.82 -13.61
N GLY A 311 22.01 16.87 -13.36
CA GLY A 311 22.56 16.56 -12.03
C GLY A 311 22.02 15.29 -11.38
N PHE A 312 21.07 14.60 -12.02
CA PHE A 312 20.57 13.31 -11.53
C PHE A 312 21.68 12.25 -11.48
N GLN A 313 21.61 11.33 -10.51
CA GLN A 313 22.56 10.23 -10.37
C GLN A 313 22.12 8.99 -11.15
N SER A 314 20.83 8.83 -11.38
CA SER A 314 20.26 7.77 -12.20
C SER A 314 19.24 8.31 -13.20
N VAL A 315 18.88 7.49 -14.18
CA VAL A 315 17.78 7.76 -15.12
C VAL A 315 17.09 6.45 -15.53
N ASP A 316 15.76 6.50 -15.66
CA ASP A 316 14.96 5.36 -16.11
C ASP A 316 15.00 5.15 -17.62
N LEU A 317 14.95 3.90 -18.07
CA LEU A 317 14.77 3.50 -19.47
C LEU A 317 13.73 2.38 -19.57
N GLY A 318 12.62 2.60 -20.29
CA GLY A 318 11.58 1.58 -20.43
C GLY A 318 10.55 1.87 -21.52
N GLN A 319 10.01 0.80 -22.09
CA GLN A 319 8.94 0.84 -23.11
C GLN A 319 7.58 1.24 -22.51
N PRO A 320 6.65 1.82 -23.30
CA PRO A 320 5.27 2.14 -22.92
C PRO A 320 4.43 0.97 -22.39
N ASP A 321 3.27 1.32 -21.81
CA ASP A 321 2.23 0.36 -21.45
C ASP A 321 1.67 -0.43 -22.64
N GLY A 322 1.24 -1.67 -22.35
CA GLY A 322 0.80 -2.63 -23.36
C GLY A 322 1.92 -3.01 -24.33
N PHE A 323 1.62 -3.85 -25.34
CA PHE A 323 2.63 -4.17 -26.34
C PHE A 323 2.06 -4.70 -27.67
N ARG A 324 2.16 -3.88 -28.72
CA ARG A 324 2.09 -4.32 -30.13
C ARG A 324 3.33 -3.90 -30.88
N ALA A 325 4.07 -4.90 -31.32
CA ALA A 325 5.38 -4.77 -31.91
C ALA A 325 5.34 -4.20 -33.34
N CYS A 326 6.35 -3.38 -33.68
CA CYS A 326 6.50 -2.87 -35.04
C CYS A 326 6.73 -4.00 -36.05
N GLN A 327 5.98 -4.01 -37.15
CA GLN A 327 6.03 -5.06 -38.18
C GLN A 327 6.95 -4.70 -39.36
N CYS A 328 7.77 -3.64 -39.26
CA CYS A 328 8.67 -3.27 -40.34
C CYS A 328 9.82 -4.28 -40.49
N GLU A 329 10.32 -4.42 -41.72
CA GLU A 329 11.41 -5.36 -42.05
C GLU A 329 12.68 -5.11 -41.22
N ALA A 330 13.00 -3.85 -40.96
CA ALA A 330 14.16 -3.48 -40.14
C ALA A 330 14.03 -3.95 -38.68
N CYS A 331 12.83 -3.89 -38.09
CA CYS A 331 12.58 -4.44 -36.76
C CYS A 331 12.62 -5.98 -36.76
N ALA A 332 12.15 -6.62 -37.83
CA ALA A 332 12.21 -8.09 -37.97
C ALA A 332 13.66 -8.62 -38.00
N LYS A 333 14.60 -7.84 -38.57
CA LYS A 333 16.03 -8.19 -38.65
C LYS A 333 16.88 -7.63 -37.50
N LEU A 334 16.30 -6.82 -36.61
CA LEU A 334 17.05 -6.11 -35.57
C LEU A 334 17.68 -7.10 -34.58
N PHE A 335 19.01 -6.99 -34.43
CA PHE A 335 19.85 -7.82 -33.55
C PHE A 335 19.76 -9.33 -33.79
N ASP A 336 19.27 -9.76 -34.96
CA ASP A 336 19.14 -11.18 -35.33
C ASP A 336 18.37 -12.04 -34.30
N THR A 337 17.37 -11.46 -33.62
CA THR A 337 16.57 -12.20 -32.62
C THR A 337 15.26 -12.78 -33.20
N GLY A 338 15.06 -12.69 -34.52
CA GLY A 338 13.86 -13.14 -35.20
C GLY A 338 12.58 -12.51 -34.62
N GLY A 339 11.65 -13.32 -34.12
CA GLY A 339 10.40 -12.84 -33.49
C GLY A 339 10.51 -12.46 -32.01
N ASP A 340 11.65 -12.69 -31.34
CA ASP A 340 11.79 -12.47 -29.90
C ASP A 340 11.94 -10.98 -29.57
N TRP A 341 10.84 -10.34 -29.17
CA TRP A 341 10.81 -8.92 -28.83
C TRP A 341 11.35 -8.61 -27.44
N SER A 342 11.31 -9.58 -26.52
CA SER A 342 11.95 -9.44 -25.21
C SER A 342 13.46 -9.24 -25.39
N GLU A 343 14.06 -10.09 -26.22
CA GLU A 343 15.50 -10.03 -26.49
C GLU A 343 15.92 -8.74 -27.23
N LYS A 344 15.11 -8.26 -28.18
CA LYS A 344 15.40 -6.98 -28.86
C LYS A 344 15.44 -5.81 -27.90
N LEU A 345 14.49 -5.75 -26.97
CA LEU A 345 14.41 -4.68 -25.98
C LEU A 345 15.62 -4.74 -25.04
N TRP A 346 15.97 -5.93 -24.54
CA TRP A 346 17.14 -6.09 -23.69
C TRP A 346 18.45 -5.69 -24.37
N LEU A 347 18.65 -6.09 -25.62
CA LEU A 347 19.85 -5.73 -26.39
C LEU A 347 19.91 -4.22 -26.69
N LEU A 348 18.77 -3.60 -27.03
CA LEU A 348 18.69 -2.14 -27.19
C LEU A 348 19.02 -1.42 -25.88
N HIS A 349 18.37 -1.80 -24.78
CA HIS A 349 18.55 -1.16 -23.48
C HIS A 349 19.99 -1.31 -22.98
N ARG A 350 20.59 -2.49 -23.15
CA ARG A 350 22.00 -2.74 -22.87
C ARG A 350 22.91 -1.83 -23.68
N LYS A 351 22.72 -1.75 -25.00
CA LYS A 351 23.50 -0.87 -25.89
C LYS A 351 23.43 0.59 -25.44
N LEU A 352 22.25 1.07 -25.04
CA LEU A 352 22.08 2.43 -24.54
C LEU A 352 22.77 2.63 -23.18
N ALA A 353 22.68 1.65 -22.28
CA ALA A 353 23.39 1.68 -21.00
C ALA A 353 24.92 1.71 -21.16
N GLU A 354 25.48 0.94 -22.10
CA GLU A 354 26.92 0.96 -22.45
C GLU A 354 27.35 2.33 -22.99
N ARG A 355 26.54 2.96 -23.87
CA ARG A 355 26.80 4.33 -24.35
C ARG A 355 26.80 5.33 -23.20
N VAL A 356 25.82 5.24 -22.29
CA VAL A 356 25.76 6.12 -21.10
C VAL A 356 26.96 5.89 -20.19
N LEU A 357 27.37 4.63 -19.97
CA LEU A 357 28.54 4.31 -19.13
C LEU A 357 29.81 4.98 -19.67
N ALA A 358 30.00 4.95 -20.99
CA ALA A 358 31.14 5.60 -21.63
C ALA A 358 31.07 7.13 -21.53
N ALA A 359 29.89 7.72 -21.74
CA ALA A 359 29.73 9.17 -21.76
C ALA A 359 29.66 9.82 -20.36
N ARG A 360 29.12 9.12 -19.36
CA ARG A 360 28.91 9.59 -17.98
C ARG A 360 29.27 8.50 -16.97
N PRO A 361 30.57 8.22 -16.77
CA PRO A 361 31.01 7.25 -15.77
C PRO A 361 30.49 7.61 -14.37
N GLY A 362 30.03 6.59 -13.63
CA GLY A 362 29.48 6.76 -12.27
C GLY A 362 27.99 7.14 -12.20
N LYS A 363 27.33 7.36 -13.34
CA LYS A 363 25.86 7.50 -13.43
C LYS A 363 25.20 6.15 -13.69
N THR A 364 23.96 5.98 -13.21
CA THR A 364 23.20 4.72 -13.31
C THR A 364 22.09 4.82 -14.36
N VAL A 365 21.85 3.74 -15.10
CA VAL A 365 20.65 3.58 -15.94
C VAL A 365 19.79 2.48 -15.34
N CYS A 366 18.56 2.82 -15.00
CA CYS A 366 17.57 1.90 -14.43
C CYS A 366 16.70 1.35 -15.55
N LEU A 367 16.88 0.08 -15.92
CA LEU A 367 16.14 -0.57 -17.00
C LEU A 367 14.86 -1.19 -16.48
N MET A 368 13.73 -0.89 -17.12
CA MET A 368 12.43 -1.41 -16.72
C MET A 368 12.22 -2.85 -17.20
N SER A 369 12.00 -3.76 -16.25
CA SER A 369 11.60 -5.16 -16.47
C SER A 369 10.07 -5.26 -16.43
N TYR A 370 9.42 -5.16 -17.59
CA TYR A 370 7.97 -5.01 -17.70
C TYR A 370 7.36 -5.77 -18.89
N ILE A 371 6.24 -6.46 -18.65
CA ILE A 371 5.48 -7.29 -19.62
C ILE A 371 6.39 -8.26 -20.39
N LEU A 372 6.93 -7.84 -21.54
CA LEU A 372 7.82 -8.66 -22.36
C LEU A 372 9.20 -8.83 -21.73
N THR A 373 9.69 -7.80 -21.04
CA THR A 373 10.97 -7.84 -20.33
C THR A 373 10.80 -8.28 -18.88
N ALA A 374 9.66 -8.88 -18.50
CA ALA A 374 9.47 -9.44 -17.16
C ALA A 374 10.43 -10.61 -16.87
N ASN A 375 10.82 -11.35 -17.92
CA ASN A 375 11.90 -12.31 -17.85
C ASN A 375 13.23 -11.66 -18.28
N PRO A 376 14.35 -12.02 -17.65
CA PRO A 376 15.66 -11.48 -17.99
C PRO A 376 16.14 -11.96 -19.38
N PRO A 377 17.17 -11.32 -19.95
CA PRO A 377 17.69 -11.64 -21.27
C PRO A 377 18.22 -13.07 -21.37
N LYS A 378 18.07 -13.66 -22.55
CA LYS A 378 18.57 -15.00 -22.86
C LYS A 378 20.01 -14.97 -23.32
N SER A 379 20.40 -13.97 -24.12
CA SER A 379 21.73 -13.91 -24.77
C SER A 379 22.87 -13.45 -23.86
N PHE A 380 22.57 -12.88 -22.69
CA PHE A 380 23.59 -12.47 -21.73
C PHE A 380 23.15 -12.67 -20.29
N ARG A 381 24.14 -12.69 -19.39
CA ARG A 381 23.94 -12.80 -17.93
C ARG A 381 24.50 -11.61 -17.16
N GLU A 382 25.48 -10.91 -17.72
CA GLU A 382 26.11 -9.75 -17.08
C GLU A 382 25.65 -8.45 -17.74
N PHE A 383 25.12 -7.54 -16.93
CA PHE A 383 24.73 -6.21 -17.37
C PHE A 383 25.91 -5.22 -17.23
N PRO A 384 25.90 -4.11 -17.99
CA PRO A 384 26.89 -3.04 -17.85
C PRO A 384 27.02 -2.53 -16.40
N ALA A 385 28.21 -2.07 -16.03
CA ALA A 385 28.55 -1.67 -14.66
C ALA A 385 27.63 -0.57 -14.07
N ASN A 386 26.96 0.22 -14.91
CA ASN A 386 26.00 1.26 -14.52
C ASN A 386 24.53 0.80 -14.49
N THR A 387 24.24 -0.49 -14.63
CA THR A 387 22.85 -0.95 -14.79
C THR A 387 22.21 -1.32 -13.46
N GLN A 388 21.04 -0.74 -13.23
CA GLN A 388 20.05 -1.17 -12.23
C GLN A 388 18.80 -1.71 -12.96
N ILE A 389 18.05 -2.64 -12.38
CA ILE A 389 16.80 -3.15 -12.97
C ILE A 389 15.59 -2.76 -12.12
N MET A 390 14.58 -2.15 -12.74
CA MET A 390 13.29 -1.89 -12.12
C MET A 390 12.33 -3.04 -12.36
N LEU A 391 12.07 -3.82 -11.30
CA LEU A 391 11.15 -4.95 -11.33
C LEU A 391 9.72 -4.47 -11.07
N THR A 392 8.76 -4.91 -11.89
CA THR A 392 7.33 -4.65 -11.67
C THR A 392 6.64 -5.70 -10.78
N GLY A 393 7.42 -6.39 -9.97
CA GLY A 393 7.01 -7.42 -9.03
C GLY A 393 8.20 -7.81 -8.17
N THR A 394 7.96 -8.16 -6.92
CA THR A 394 9.03 -8.47 -5.96
C THR A 394 8.75 -9.73 -5.17
N ASN A 395 7.82 -10.58 -5.63
CA ASN A 395 7.60 -11.89 -5.03
C ASN A 395 8.71 -12.86 -5.46
N ASP A 396 8.84 -14.00 -4.78
CA ASP A 396 9.91 -14.95 -5.07
C ASP A 396 9.85 -15.46 -6.52
N ASP A 397 8.66 -15.62 -7.10
CA ASP A 397 8.48 -16.00 -8.50
C ASP A 397 8.91 -14.90 -9.48
N ASP A 398 8.82 -13.63 -9.09
CA ASP A 398 9.31 -12.50 -9.89
C ASP A 398 10.83 -12.42 -9.87
N LEU A 399 11.44 -12.80 -8.73
CA LEU A 399 12.87 -12.70 -8.47
C LEU A 399 13.64 -13.95 -8.93
N ALA A 400 13.01 -15.13 -8.91
CA ALA A 400 13.64 -16.39 -9.25
C ALA A 400 14.30 -16.40 -10.64
N PRO A 401 13.68 -15.86 -11.72
CA PRO A 401 14.31 -15.81 -13.04
C PRO A 401 15.63 -15.04 -13.08
N TRP A 402 15.80 -14.06 -12.19
CA TRP A 402 17.00 -13.20 -12.13
C TRP A 402 18.18 -13.86 -11.40
N ARG A 403 17.97 -15.02 -10.77
CA ARG A 403 19.04 -15.76 -10.09
C ARG A 403 20.07 -16.23 -11.13
N GLY A 404 21.32 -15.82 -10.96
CA GLY A 404 22.41 -16.12 -11.89
C GLY A 404 22.70 -15.00 -12.90
N HIS A 405 21.93 -13.92 -12.91
CA HIS A 405 22.28 -12.69 -13.63
C HIS A 405 23.05 -11.73 -12.72
N VAL A 406 24.04 -11.05 -13.29
CA VAL A 406 24.83 -10.02 -12.60
C VAL A 406 24.26 -8.66 -12.96
N VAL A 407 23.60 -8.04 -11.99
CA VAL A 407 23.11 -6.66 -12.08
C VAL A 407 23.93 -5.79 -11.11
N PRO A 408 24.93 -5.04 -11.61
CA PRO A 408 25.91 -4.37 -10.75
C PRO A 408 25.31 -3.37 -9.77
N GLN A 409 24.36 -2.54 -10.23
CA GLN A 409 23.69 -1.53 -9.40
C GLN A 409 22.42 -2.04 -8.71
N GLY A 410 22.22 -3.37 -8.65
CA GLY A 410 21.10 -3.98 -7.93
C GLY A 410 19.74 -3.74 -8.60
N PHE A 411 18.69 -3.75 -7.79
CA PHE A 411 17.31 -3.72 -8.27
C PHE A 411 16.49 -2.61 -7.61
N THR A 412 15.44 -2.15 -8.27
CA THR A 412 14.33 -1.43 -7.67
C THR A 412 13.06 -2.28 -7.80
N GLY A 413 12.09 -2.05 -6.92
CA GLY A 413 10.91 -2.91 -6.82
C GLY A 413 9.61 -2.13 -6.80
N TYR A 414 8.67 -2.53 -7.66
CA TYR A 414 7.28 -2.14 -7.55
C TYR A 414 6.55 -3.07 -6.56
N ILE A 415 5.91 -2.51 -5.54
CA ILE A 415 5.13 -3.27 -4.54
C ILE A 415 3.66 -2.89 -4.57
N TYR A 416 2.81 -3.88 -4.34
CA TYR A 416 1.35 -3.74 -4.40
C TYR A 416 0.69 -3.89 -3.02
N ASN A 417 1.38 -3.42 -1.99
CA ASN A 417 0.97 -3.67 -0.60
C ASN A 417 -0.38 -3.04 -0.26
N TRP A 418 -0.66 -1.84 -0.75
CA TRP A 418 -1.91 -1.10 -0.47
C TRP A 418 -2.66 -0.75 -1.75
N CYS A 419 -2.56 -1.65 -2.72
CA CYS A 419 -3.35 -1.65 -3.95
C CYS A 419 -4.66 -2.41 -3.68
N PRO A 420 -5.83 -1.77 -3.78
CA PRO A 420 -7.09 -2.48 -3.58
C PRO A 420 -7.30 -3.49 -4.72
N ASN A 421 -7.49 -4.76 -4.36
CA ASN A 421 -7.93 -5.82 -5.27
C ASN A 421 -9.21 -6.41 -4.70
N LEU A 422 -10.34 -5.88 -5.18
CA LEU A 422 -11.71 -6.15 -4.75
C LEU A 422 -12.03 -5.81 -3.28
N SER A 423 -11.07 -5.79 -2.36
CA SER A 423 -11.20 -5.05 -1.11
C SER A 423 -11.29 -3.55 -1.39
N THR A 424 -11.82 -2.77 -0.45
CA THR A 424 -11.79 -1.31 -0.56
C THR A 424 -10.50 -0.75 0.04
N ARG A 425 -9.95 0.31 -0.57
CA ARG A 425 -8.82 1.12 -0.06
C ARG A 425 -9.02 1.73 1.33
N TYR A 426 -10.20 1.59 1.92
CA TYR A 426 -10.52 2.03 3.29
C TYR A 426 -10.69 0.86 4.25
N THR A 427 -10.23 -0.34 3.88
CA THR A 427 -10.11 -1.50 4.78
C THR A 427 -8.68 -2.03 4.83
N PRO A 428 -8.21 -2.59 5.97
CA PRO A 428 -6.88 -3.15 6.10
C PRO A 428 -6.54 -4.21 5.05
N MET A 429 -5.29 -4.23 4.59
CA MET A 429 -4.83 -5.11 3.50
C MET A 429 -3.62 -5.96 3.87
N ARG A 430 -2.74 -5.47 4.74
CA ARG A 430 -1.48 -6.16 5.08
C ARG A 430 -1.35 -6.35 6.59
N THR A 431 -0.51 -7.31 6.96
CA THR A 431 -0.22 -7.65 8.36
C THR A 431 1.26 -7.42 8.67
N PRO A 432 1.63 -7.24 9.96
CA PRO A 432 3.03 -7.12 10.37
C PRO A 432 3.89 -8.32 9.93
N GLY A 433 3.35 -9.54 9.97
CA GLY A 433 4.05 -10.76 9.55
C GLY A 433 4.30 -10.82 8.04
N PHE A 434 3.35 -10.34 7.23
CA PHE A 434 3.55 -10.20 5.78
C PHE A 434 4.71 -9.24 5.47
N VAL A 435 4.68 -8.03 6.05
CA VAL A 435 5.69 -7.00 5.75
C VAL A 435 7.08 -7.36 6.30
N GLU A 436 7.17 -8.10 7.41
CA GLU A 436 8.45 -8.68 7.87
C GLU A 436 9.04 -9.64 6.83
N THR A 437 8.23 -10.57 6.33
CA THR A 437 8.66 -11.55 5.31
C THR A 437 9.10 -10.83 4.05
N GLN A 438 8.33 -9.84 3.61
CA GLN A 438 8.65 -9.04 2.44
C GLN A 438 9.94 -8.22 2.64
N ALA A 439 10.12 -7.53 3.76
CA ALA A 439 11.32 -6.73 4.02
C ALA A 439 12.60 -7.58 3.95
N LYS A 440 12.58 -8.78 4.55
CA LYS A 440 13.69 -9.75 4.47
C LYS A 440 13.99 -10.15 3.03
N ARG A 441 12.96 -10.46 2.25
CA ARG A 441 13.08 -10.81 0.83
C ARG A 441 13.66 -9.65 0.00
N LEU A 442 13.18 -8.43 0.21
CA LEU A 442 13.66 -7.25 -0.53
C LEU A 442 15.16 -7.00 -0.30
N VAL A 443 15.61 -7.05 0.96
CA VAL A 443 17.04 -6.88 1.28
C VAL A 443 17.88 -8.03 0.72
N ALA A 444 17.44 -9.29 0.89
CA ALA A 444 18.15 -10.46 0.39
C ALA A 444 18.36 -10.42 -1.14
N ASN A 445 17.47 -9.74 -1.88
CA ASN A 445 17.55 -9.62 -3.33
C ASN A 445 18.07 -8.26 -3.81
N ARG A 446 18.72 -7.48 -2.94
CA ARG A 446 19.34 -6.17 -3.27
C ARG A 446 18.35 -5.18 -3.91
N ILE A 447 17.13 -5.12 -3.40
CA ILE A 447 16.16 -4.07 -3.75
C ILE A 447 16.54 -2.80 -2.98
N GLN A 448 16.89 -1.75 -3.70
CA GLN A 448 17.45 -0.49 -3.16
C GLN A 448 16.52 0.72 -3.33
N SER A 449 15.45 0.58 -4.11
CA SER A 449 14.36 1.57 -4.14
C SER A 449 13.01 0.89 -4.28
N ILE A 450 11.98 1.52 -3.71
CA ILE A 450 10.59 1.06 -3.80
C ILE A 450 9.73 2.07 -4.53
N TYR A 451 8.94 1.56 -5.48
CA TYR A 451 7.72 2.21 -5.91
C TYR A 451 6.52 1.47 -5.34
N GLN A 452 5.71 2.16 -4.56
CA GLN A 452 4.54 1.59 -3.91
C GLN A 452 3.28 2.04 -4.63
N ASP A 453 2.43 1.09 -4.98
CA ASP A 453 1.08 1.36 -5.44
C ASP A 453 0.17 1.77 -4.28
N GLY A 454 -0.50 2.91 -4.46
CA GLY A 454 -1.32 3.56 -3.44
C GLY A 454 -0.50 4.19 -2.29
N PRO A 455 -1.02 5.24 -1.62
CA PRO A 455 -0.29 5.92 -0.54
C PRO A 455 -0.28 5.14 0.78
N GLY A 456 -1.18 4.18 0.97
CA GLY A 456 -1.49 3.62 2.29
C GLY A 456 -2.29 4.64 3.12
N THR A 457 -3.57 4.35 3.37
CA THR A 457 -4.57 5.35 3.77
C THR A 457 -5.18 5.14 5.15
N LEU A 458 -4.84 4.04 5.84
CA LEU A 458 -5.45 3.62 7.11
C LEU A 458 -4.44 3.63 8.23
N GLN A 459 -4.01 4.82 8.64
CA GLN A 459 -2.97 4.94 9.66
C GLN A 459 -3.46 4.49 11.03
N GLY A 460 -4.78 4.54 11.30
CA GLY A 460 -5.38 3.98 12.51
C GLY A 460 -5.31 2.45 12.53
N LEU A 461 -5.91 1.77 11.55
CA LEU A 461 -6.03 0.31 11.53
C LEU A 461 -4.76 -0.43 11.07
N GLU A 462 -3.91 0.21 10.27
CA GLU A 462 -2.64 -0.37 9.75
C GLU A 462 -1.39 0.38 10.25
N GLY A 463 -1.51 1.29 11.22
CA GLY A 463 -0.37 1.97 11.85
C GLY A 463 0.77 1.03 12.26
N PRO A 464 0.50 -0.08 13.00
CA PRO A 464 1.50 -1.09 13.31
C PRO A 464 2.18 -1.71 12.08
N VAL A 465 1.48 -1.84 10.95
CA VAL A 465 2.00 -2.43 9.71
C VAL A 465 2.98 -1.48 9.04
N TYR A 466 2.60 -0.20 8.87
CA TYR A 466 3.49 0.82 8.30
C TYR A 466 4.74 1.01 9.16
N TYR A 467 4.57 1.06 10.48
CA TYR A 467 5.66 1.17 11.43
C TYR A 467 6.59 -0.04 11.38
N THR A 468 6.04 -1.25 11.39
CA THR A 468 6.82 -2.49 11.29
C THR A 468 7.62 -2.50 10.01
N MET A 469 7.00 -2.26 8.85
CA MET A 469 7.67 -2.28 7.56
C MET A 469 8.86 -1.29 7.53
N GLY A 470 8.65 -0.04 7.93
CA GLY A 470 9.72 0.96 7.94
C GLY A 470 10.86 0.64 8.89
N ARG A 471 10.54 0.13 10.09
CA ARG A 471 11.51 -0.27 11.11
C ARG A 471 12.28 -1.53 10.74
N MET A 472 11.70 -2.46 10.00
CA MET A 472 12.42 -3.65 9.53
C MET A 472 13.72 -3.26 8.80
N PHE A 473 13.72 -2.18 8.01
CA PHE A 473 14.90 -1.73 7.26
C PHE A 473 16.00 -1.05 8.10
N ASP A 474 15.77 -0.81 9.39
CA ASP A 474 16.86 -0.41 10.29
C ASP A 474 17.84 -1.56 10.55
N ASP A 475 17.31 -2.79 10.63
CA ASP A 475 18.05 -4.03 10.89
C ASP A 475 17.14 -5.24 10.58
N VAL A 476 17.11 -5.68 9.32
CA VAL A 476 16.23 -6.79 8.89
C VAL A 476 16.61 -8.15 9.49
N THR A 477 17.83 -8.26 10.03
CA THR A 477 18.35 -9.48 10.64
C THR A 477 17.79 -9.64 12.04
N ASN A 478 17.81 -8.57 12.84
CA ASN A 478 17.47 -8.65 14.27
C ASN A 478 16.05 -8.17 14.58
N ASN A 479 15.45 -7.29 13.77
CA ASN A 479 14.08 -6.85 13.97
C ASN A 479 13.07 -7.96 13.66
N GLN A 480 11.99 -7.99 14.43
CA GLN A 480 10.89 -8.94 14.31
C GLN A 480 9.57 -8.20 14.46
N ALA A 481 8.56 -8.55 13.65
CA ALA A 481 7.26 -7.88 13.69
C ALA A 481 6.64 -7.90 15.09
N LYS A 482 6.72 -9.04 15.78
CA LYS A 482 6.19 -9.19 17.14
C LYS A 482 6.76 -8.17 18.13
N VAL A 483 8.04 -7.82 18.01
CA VAL A 483 8.68 -6.82 18.88
C VAL A 483 8.24 -5.42 18.48
N LEU A 484 8.22 -5.13 17.18
CA LEU A 484 7.88 -3.82 16.64
C LEU A 484 6.41 -3.45 16.86
N VAL A 485 5.48 -4.42 16.83
CA VAL A 485 4.07 -4.21 17.15
C VAL A 485 3.89 -3.87 18.63
N HIS A 486 4.60 -4.55 19.53
CA HIS A 486 4.59 -4.23 20.96
C HIS A 486 5.21 -2.85 21.23
N GLU A 487 6.31 -2.51 20.54
CA GLU A 487 6.94 -1.20 20.63
C GLU A 487 5.97 -0.09 20.16
N PHE A 488 5.33 -0.27 19.00
CA PHE A 488 4.33 0.65 18.47
C PHE A 488 3.18 0.82 19.46
N CYS A 489 2.56 -0.26 19.93
CA CYS A 489 1.40 -0.17 20.81
C CYS A 489 1.76 0.45 22.16
N GLY A 490 2.91 0.08 22.73
CA GLY A 490 3.41 0.65 23.98
C GLY A 490 3.61 2.16 23.87
N ALA A 491 4.25 2.63 22.80
CA ALA A 491 4.47 4.07 22.59
C ALA A 491 3.19 4.81 22.17
N ALA A 492 2.36 4.23 21.29
CA ALA A 492 1.16 4.87 20.78
C ALA A 492 0.07 5.01 21.83
N PHE A 493 -0.10 4.00 22.70
CA PHE A 493 -1.27 3.86 23.57
C PHE A 493 -0.96 3.78 25.07
N GLY A 494 0.30 3.57 25.48
CA GLY A 494 0.69 3.53 26.90
C GLY A 494 -0.13 2.52 27.70
N LYS A 495 -0.87 2.98 28.72
CA LYS A 495 -1.76 2.12 29.53
C LYS A 495 -2.87 1.44 28.73
N ALA A 496 -3.25 1.98 27.58
CA ALA A 496 -4.23 1.38 26.68
C ALA A 496 -3.61 0.35 25.70
N ALA A 497 -2.30 0.07 25.78
CA ALA A 497 -1.65 -0.88 24.88
C ALA A 497 -2.18 -2.33 24.98
N PRO A 498 -2.48 -2.91 26.16
CA PRO A 498 -2.97 -4.29 26.23
C PRO A 498 -4.25 -4.58 25.43
N PRO A 499 -5.36 -3.82 25.57
CA PRO A 499 -6.53 -4.05 24.73
C PRO A 499 -6.25 -3.72 23.24
N MET A 500 -5.39 -2.74 22.95
CA MET A 500 -5.01 -2.45 21.55
C MET A 500 -4.19 -3.57 20.91
N LEU A 501 -3.33 -4.26 21.65
CA LEU A 501 -2.63 -5.45 21.17
C LEU A 501 -3.62 -6.56 20.82
N GLN A 502 -4.63 -6.80 21.65
CA GLN A 502 -5.69 -7.77 21.34
C GLN A 502 -6.53 -7.34 20.13
N PHE A 503 -6.86 -6.05 20.01
CA PHE A 503 -7.55 -5.49 18.86
C PHE A 503 -6.79 -5.76 17.55
N TYR A 504 -5.50 -5.40 17.49
CA TYR A 504 -4.71 -5.59 16.27
C TYR A 504 -4.41 -7.05 15.98
N ASP A 505 -4.18 -7.89 17.00
CA ASP A 505 -3.99 -9.33 16.82
C ASP A 505 -5.20 -9.96 16.12
N GLN A 506 -6.41 -9.69 16.62
CA GLN A 506 -7.65 -10.21 16.02
C GLN A 506 -7.92 -9.63 14.62
N LEU A 507 -7.70 -8.32 14.44
CA LEU A 507 -7.86 -7.66 13.14
C LEU A 507 -6.92 -8.25 12.09
N TYR A 508 -5.63 -8.42 12.43
CA TYR A 508 -4.63 -8.95 11.50
C TYR A 508 -4.77 -10.44 11.28
N HIS A 509 -5.15 -11.21 12.30
CA HIS A 509 -5.51 -12.62 12.12
C HIS A 509 -6.63 -12.76 11.09
N ALA A 510 -7.66 -11.92 11.18
CA ALA A 510 -8.78 -11.97 10.24
C ALA A 510 -8.32 -11.79 8.80
N ILE A 511 -7.44 -10.82 8.51
CA ILE A 511 -7.01 -10.52 7.14
C ILE A 511 -5.76 -11.27 6.66
N GLU A 512 -5.16 -12.16 7.48
CA GLU A 512 -3.90 -12.85 7.14
C GLU A 512 -4.00 -13.65 5.83
N LEU A 513 -5.13 -14.31 5.58
CA LEU A 513 -5.39 -15.02 4.32
C LEU A 513 -5.38 -14.06 3.13
N TYR A 514 -6.01 -12.88 3.27
CA TYR A 514 -5.96 -11.88 2.22
C TYR A 514 -4.54 -11.40 1.97
N ALA A 515 -3.86 -11.00 3.04
CA ALA A 515 -2.54 -10.40 2.99
C ALA A 515 -1.49 -11.33 2.33
N ARG A 516 -1.65 -12.66 2.41
CA ARG A 516 -0.66 -13.62 1.90
C ARG A 516 -1.05 -14.35 0.62
N GLN A 517 -2.34 -14.51 0.35
CA GLN A 517 -2.81 -15.41 -0.71
C GLN A 517 -3.66 -14.72 -1.76
N LEU A 518 -4.49 -13.77 -1.36
CA LEU A 518 -5.56 -13.26 -2.23
C LEU A 518 -5.30 -11.82 -2.71
N GLY A 519 -4.33 -11.13 -2.14
CA GLY A 519 -3.95 -9.78 -2.53
C GLY A 519 -3.36 -9.71 -3.94
N THR A 520 -3.17 -8.47 -4.41
CA THR A 520 -2.54 -8.19 -5.69
C THR A 520 -1.15 -8.83 -5.76
N ARG A 521 -0.99 -9.73 -6.74
CA ARG A 521 0.16 -10.58 -7.11
C ARG A 521 0.45 -11.73 -6.16
N ASP A 522 -0.45 -12.03 -5.24
CA ASP A 522 -0.32 -13.16 -4.34
C ASP A 522 -0.76 -14.48 -5.01
N PRO A 523 -0.31 -15.65 -4.51
CA PRO A 523 -0.40 -16.93 -5.23
C PRO A 523 -1.81 -17.35 -5.67
N ALA A 524 -2.83 -17.02 -4.87
CA ALA A 524 -4.23 -17.34 -5.15
C ALA A 524 -4.99 -16.17 -5.77
N TRP A 525 -4.32 -15.21 -6.42
CA TRP A 525 -5.04 -14.20 -7.19
C TRP A 525 -5.65 -14.79 -8.47
N VAL A 526 -4.82 -15.43 -9.29
CA VAL A 526 -5.21 -16.00 -10.58
C VAL A 526 -4.83 -17.48 -10.63
N TYR A 527 -5.69 -18.29 -11.26
CA TYR A 527 -5.44 -19.70 -11.49
C TYR A 527 -5.87 -20.10 -12.89
N THR A 528 -5.38 -21.24 -13.35
CA THR A 528 -5.86 -21.90 -14.56
C THR A 528 -6.78 -23.02 -14.13
N ASP A 529 -8.04 -22.99 -14.58
CA ASP A 529 -8.98 -24.06 -14.27
C ASP A 529 -8.69 -25.34 -15.06
N ILE A 530 -9.44 -26.41 -14.77
CA ILE A 530 -9.28 -27.72 -15.42
C ILE A 530 -9.49 -27.69 -16.95
N TYR A 531 -10.00 -26.59 -17.49
CA TYR A 531 -10.23 -26.38 -18.93
C TYR A 531 -9.17 -25.47 -19.56
N GLY A 532 -8.10 -25.13 -18.84
CA GLY A 532 -7.04 -24.25 -19.35
C GLY A 532 -7.41 -22.77 -19.33
N ARG A 533 -8.54 -22.37 -18.73
CA ARG A 533 -8.96 -20.97 -18.70
C ARG A 533 -8.34 -20.26 -17.52
N ARG A 534 -7.74 -19.10 -17.77
CA ARG A 534 -7.27 -18.21 -16.71
C ARG A 534 -8.46 -17.57 -16.02
N ARG A 535 -8.61 -17.81 -14.72
CA ARG A 535 -9.66 -17.26 -13.85
C ARG A 535 -9.04 -16.54 -12.67
N LYS A 536 -9.78 -15.59 -12.10
CA LYS A 536 -9.47 -15.03 -10.78
C LYS A 536 -10.20 -15.86 -9.73
N HIS A 537 -9.54 -16.18 -8.62
CA HIS A 537 -10.23 -16.81 -7.49
C HIS A 537 -11.28 -15.89 -6.89
N LEU A 538 -11.01 -14.57 -6.93
CA LEU A 538 -11.89 -13.55 -6.40
C LEU A 538 -12.61 -12.80 -7.53
N THR A 539 -13.94 -12.73 -7.43
CA THR A 539 -14.79 -11.96 -8.36
C THR A 539 -15.91 -11.19 -7.66
N ASP A 540 -16.22 -11.49 -6.40
CA ASP A 540 -17.25 -10.80 -5.61
C ASP A 540 -16.60 -10.04 -4.43
N PRO A 541 -16.57 -8.70 -4.47
CA PRO A 541 -15.99 -7.89 -3.40
C PRO A 541 -16.79 -7.94 -2.07
N MET A 542 -18.10 -8.18 -2.10
CA MET A 542 -18.92 -8.22 -0.89
C MET A 542 -18.73 -9.55 -0.14
N GLN A 543 -18.62 -10.67 -0.86
CA GLN A 543 -18.30 -11.96 -0.26
C GLN A 543 -16.99 -11.89 0.55
N PHE A 544 -15.98 -11.21 -0.01
CA PHE A 544 -14.69 -10.98 0.64
C PHE A 544 -14.89 -10.25 1.97
N LEU A 545 -15.48 -9.06 1.95
CA LEU A 545 -15.66 -8.25 3.16
C LEU A 545 -16.46 -8.99 4.25
N GLY A 546 -17.46 -9.78 3.86
CA GLY A 546 -18.23 -10.61 4.79
C GLY A 546 -17.41 -11.74 5.43
N PHE A 547 -16.47 -12.32 4.68
CA PHE A 547 -15.60 -13.39 5.16
C PHE A 547 -14.56 -12.90 6.18
N PHE A 548 -13.90 -11.77 5.95
CA PHE A 548 -12.88 -11.26 6.89
C PHE A 548 -13.49 -10.56 8.11
N TYR A 549 -14.59 -9.83 7.93
CA TYR A 549 -15.13 -8.97 8.98
C TYR A 549 -16.44 -9.54 9.54
N THR A 550 -16.35 -10.68 10.23
CA THR A 550 -17.52 -11.35 10.80
C THR A 550 -18.17 -10.54 11.94
N PRO A 551 -19.48 -10.70 12.22
CA PRO A 551 -20.15 -9.99 13.30
C PRO A 551 -19.51 -10.21 14.67
N THR A 552 -19.07 -11.44 14.97
CA THR A 552 -18.39 -11.78 16.23
C THR A 552 -17.05 -11.09 16.37
N LEU A 553 -16.25 -11.06 15.29
CA LEU A 553 -14.99 -10.32 15.28
C LEU A 553 -15.24 -8.83 15.53
N LEU A 554 -16.16 -8.21 14.78
CA LEU A 554 -16.47 -6.79 14.93
C LEU A 554 -16.93 -6.43 16.35
N ALA A 555 -17.72 -7.30 16.99
CA ALA A 555 -18.13 -7.10 18.39
C ALA A 555 -16.95 -7.19 19.36
N SER A 556 -16.01 -8.12 19.14
CA SER A 556 -14.79 -8.25 19.94
C SER A 556 -13.87 -7.04 19.76
N LEU A 557 -13.63 -6.60 18.52
CA LEU A 557 -12.85 -5.41 18.22
C LEU A 557 -13.45 -4.15 18.87
N GLU A 558 -14.78 -3.99 18.83
CA GLU A 558 -15.47 -2.90 19.53
C GLU A 558 -15.19 -2.92 21.04
N ALA A 559 -15.30 -4.09 21.68
CA ALA A 559 -15.07 -4.23 23.11
C ALA A 559 -13.63 -3.85 23.50
N GLN A 560 -12.64 -4.30 22.71
CA GLN A 560 -11.24 -3.96 22.94
C GLN A 560 -10.98 -2.46 22.76
N LEU A 561 -11.50 -1.85 21.69
CA LEU A 561 -11.31 -0.43 21.44
C LEU A 561 -12.00 0.44 22.50
N ALA A 562 -13.22 0.10 22.90
CA ALA A 562 -13.93 0.79 23.97
C ALA A 562 -13.19 0.68 25.32
N GLN A 563 -12.54 -0.45 25.59
CA GLN A 563 -11.69 -0.61 26.78
C GLN A 563 -10.42 0.24 26.68
N ALA A 564 -9.79 0.30 25.51
CA ALA A 564 -8.62 1.15 25.27
C ALA A 564 -8.95 2.64 25.47
N GLU A 565 -10.10 3.10 24.97
CA GLU A 565 -10.58 4.48 25.12
C GLU A 565 -10.77 4.88 26.60
N LYS A 566 -11.26 3.97 27.44
CA LYS A 566 -11.38 4.20 28.90
C LYS A 566 -10.03 4.29 29.61
N LEU A 567 -8.99 3.63 29.07
CA LEU A 567 -7.65 3.61 29.65
C LEU A 567 -6.72 4.72 29.12
N ALA A 568 -7.19 5.54 28.18
CA ALA A 568 -6.39 6.54 27.47
C ALA A 568 -5.78 7.59 28.42
N PRO A 569 -4.46 7.57 28.67
CA PRO A 569 -3.86 8.34 29.75
C PRO A 569 -3.56 9.80 29.39
N THR A 570 -3.48 10.15 28.11
CA THR A 570 -3.07 11.48 27.62
C THR A 570 -3.86 11.89 26.39
N ASP A 571 -3.85 13.18 26.06
CA ASP A 571 -4.55 13.70 24.88
C ASP A 571 -3.96 13.20 23.55
N LYS A 572 -2.65 12.89 23.51
CA LYS A 572 -2.04 12.21 22.36
C LYS A 572 -2.64 10.81 22.16
N VAL A 573 -2.76 10.02 23.24
CA VAL A 573 -3.34 8.68 23.16
C VAL A 573 -4.81 8.76 22.75
N LYS A 574 -5.60 9.66 23.35
CA LYS A 574 -7.00 9.89 22.95
C LYS A 574 -7.12 10.25 21.46
N THR A 575 -6.25 11.12 20.97
CA THR A 575 -6.23 11.53 19.55
C THR A 575 -5.92 10.37 18.59
N ARG A 576 -5.00 9.48 18.99
CA ARG A 576 -4.67 8.27 18.21
C ARG A 576 -5.80 7.24 18.26
N LEU A 577 -6.38 6.98 19.42
CA LEU A 577 -7.51 6.07 19.57
C LEU A 577 -8.74 6.54 18.81
N ALA A 578 -9.00 7.85 18.80
CA ALA A 578 -10.07 8.41 18.00
C ALA A 578 -9.86 8.12 16.50
N LEU A 579 -8.61 8.11 16.00
CA LEU A 579 -8.32 7.78 14.60
C LEU A 579 -8.68 6.31 14.32
N VAL A 580 -8.24 5.40 15.20
CA VAL A 580 -8.62 3.98 15.13
C VAL A 580 -10.14 3.82 15.14
N ARG A 581 -10.83 4.51 16.06
CA ARG A 581 -12.29 4.53 16.17
C ARG A 581 -12.97 4.95 14.87
N ARG A 582 -12.54 6.06 14.29
CA ARG A 582 -13.13 6.58 13.06
C ARG A 582 -12.97 5.62 11.87
N GLU A 583 -11.78 5.07 11.70
CA GLU A 583 -11.51 4.09 10.63
C GLU A 583 -12.27 2.76 10.90
N PHE A 584 -12.35 2.33 12.16
CA PHE A 584 -13.09 1.14 12.57
C PHE A 584 -14.60 1.29 12.39
N ASP A 585 -15.18 2.45 12.71
CA ASP A 585 -16.60 2.73 12.53
C ASP A 585 -16.98 2.71 11.04
N TYR A 586 -16.12 3.26 10.17
CA TYR A 586 -16.27 3.13 8.73
C TYR A 586 -16.28 1.66 8.29
N LEU A 587 -15.26 0.88 8.68
CA LEU A 587 -15.15 -0.55 8.37
C LEU A 587 -16.39 -1.33 8.85
N ARG A 588 -16.82 -1.08 10.09
CA ARG A 588 -18.00 -1.71 10.69
C ARG A 588 -19.27 -1.37 9.93
N GLY A 589 -19.44 -0.12 9.51
CA GLY A 589 -20.57 0.32 8.69
C GLY A 589 -20.61 -0.37 7.32
N VAL A 590 -19.45 -0.51 6.66
CA VAL A 590 -19.31 -1.26 5.40
C VAL A 590 -19.66 -2.74 5.59
N ALA A 591 -19.06 -3.41 6.58
CA ALA A 591 -19.30 -4.82 6.84
C ALA A 591 -20.76 -5.10 7.25
N ARG A 592 -21.40 -4.19 8.01
CA ARG A 592 -22.82 -4.32 8.39
C ARG A 592 -23.75 -4.37 7.17
N VAL A 593 -23.50 -3.52 6.18
CA VAL A 593 -24.27 -3.50 4.93
C VAL A 593 -24.05 -4.79 4.15
N VAL A 594 -22.82 -5.32 4.11
CA VAL A 594 -22.50 -6.60 3.48
C VAL A 594 -23.30 -7.75 4.11
N HIS A 595 -23.26 -7.88 5.43
CA HIS A 595 -23.97 -8.96 6.13
C HIS A 595 -25.49 -8.87 5.97
N LEU A 596 -26.05 -7.66 6.01
CA LEU A 596 -27.48 -7.46 5.81
C LEU A 596 -27.89 -7.66 4.34
N ASN A 597 -26.99 -7.43 3.40
CA ASN A 597 -27.21 -7.79 2.01
C ASN A 597 -27.29 -9.30 1.83
N HIS A 598 -26.36 -10.06 2.42
CA HIS A 598 -26.43 -11.53 2.40
C HIS A 598 -27.72 -12.04 3.08
N ALA A 599 -28.11 -11.44 4.21
CA ALA A 599 -29.37 -11.78 4.87
C ALA A 599 -30.60 -11.52 3.97
N PHE A 600 -30.63 -10.39 3.26
CA PHE A 600 -31.68 -10.07 2.29
C PHE A 600 -31.67 -11.03 1.09
N GLN A 601 -30.51 -11.46 0.61
CA GLN A 601 -30.41 -12.44 -0.48
C GLN A 601 -30.91 -13.83 -0.05
N ILE A 602 -30.68 -14.23 1.20
CA ILE A 602 -31.17 -15.49 1.76
C ILE A 602 -32.69 -15.47 1.93
N GLN A 603 -33.22 -14.37 2.47
CA GLN A 603 -34.63 -14.20 2.76
C GLN A 603 -35.07 -12.82 2.29
N PRO A 604 -35.54 -12.66 1.03
CA PRO A 604 -35.84 -11.35 0.44
C PRO A 604 -37.20 -10.78 0.88
N ASP A 605 -37.42 -10.66 2.19
CA ASP A 605 -38.63 -10.07 2.75
C ASP A 605 -38.48 -8.57 3.06
N ARG A 606 -39.58 -7.95 3.50
CA ARG A 606 -39.62 -6.52 3.82
C ARG A 606 -38.71 -6.19 5.00
N ALA A 607 -38.67 -7.04 6.03
CA ALA A 607 -37.91 -6.78 7.25
C ALA A 607 -36.39 -6.91 7.03
N SER A 608 -35.94 -7.88 6.24
CA SER A 608 -34.53 -7.99 5.82
C SER A 608 -34.10 -6.83 4.93
N ARG A 609 -34.94 -6.43 3.95
CA ARG A 609 -34.67 -5.29 3.09
C ARG A 609 -34.58 -4.01 3.89
N ASP A 610 -35.57 -3.72 4.73
CA ASP A 610 -35.64 -2.45 5.45
C ASP A 610 -34.46 -2.33 6.43
N ARG A 611 -34.04 -3.43 7.09
CA ARG A 611 -32.81 -3.45 7.91
C ARG A 611 -31.54 -3.16 7.10
N LEU A 612 -31.41 -3.71 5.89
CA LEU A 612 -30.30 -3.41 4.98
C LEU A 612 -30.29 -1.93 4.59
N LEU A 613 -31.44 -1.39 4.19
CA LEU A 613 -31.57 0.02 3.80
C LEU A 613 -31.29 0.95 4.98
N ASP A 614 -31.72 0.61 6.20
CA ASP A 614 -31.38 1.36 7.42
C ASP A 614 -29.88 1.36 7.69
N ALA A 615 -29.19 0.24 7.44
CA ALA A 615 -27.74 0.17 7.58
C ALA A 615 -27.00 1.00 6.51
N ILE A 616 -27.53 1.05 5.28
CA ILE A 616 -27.01 1.93 4.23
C ILE A 616 -27.18 3.41 4.63
N ASP A 617 -28.37 3.79 5.10
CA ASP A 617 -28.68 5.14 5.57
C ASP A 617 -27.78 5.54 6.75
N ALA A 618 -27.63 4.65 7.75
CA ALA A 618 -26.78 4.88 8.92
C ALA A 618 -25.31 5.06 8.53
N ARG A 619 -24.77 4.19 7.65
CA ARG A 619 -23.40 4.33 7.13
C ARG A 619 -23.22 5.66 6.39
N ASN A 620 -24.19 6.04 5.56
CA ASN A 620 -24.13 7.29 4.80
C ASN A 620 -24.22 8.53 5.68
N ALA A 621 -25.00 8.47 6.76
CA ALA A 621 -25.07 9.51 7.77
C ALA A 621 -23.74 9.64 8.52
N GLU A 622 -23.14 8.54 8.96
CA GLU A 622 -21.80 8.49 9.58
C GLU A 622 -20.74 9.11 8.64
N ILE A 623 -20.69 8.68 7.38
CA ILE A 623 -19.77 9.26 6.38
C ILE A 623 -20.00 10.77 6.22
N ALA A 624 -21.25 11.24 6.23
CA ALA A 624 -21.56 12.66 6.11
C ALA A 624 -21.02 13.49 7.29
N THR A 625 -20.91 12.90 8.49
CA THR A 625 -20.33 13.59 9.65
C THR A 625 -18.88 14.01 9.41
N TYR A 626 -18.17 13.31 8.52
CA TYR A 626 -16.75 13.53 8.24
C TYR A 626 -16.47 14.81 7.45
N PHE A 627 -17.50 15.40 6.83
CA PHE A 627 -17.37 16.54 5.93
C PHE A 627 -18.18 17.73 6.46
N ASP A 628 -17.70 18.95 6.16
CA ASP A 628 -18.44 20.19 6.38
C ASP A 628 -19.50 20.41 5.27
N GLU A 629 -20.28 21.48 5.41
CA GLU A 629 -21.34 21.85 4.44
C GLU A 629 -20.81 22.12 3.03
N ARG A 630 -19.50 22.38 2.88
CA ARG A 630 -18.83 22.59 1.59
C ARG A 630 -18.19 21.31 1.05
N GLY A 631 -18.40 20.17 1.70
CA GLY A 631 -17.84 18.88 1.32
C GLY A 631 -16.35 18.72 1.65
N ARG A 632 -15.77 19.62 2.45
CA ARG A 632 -14.37 19.52 2.90
C ARG A 632 -14.29 18.65 4.13
N THR A 633 -13.24 17.85 4.23
CA THR A 633 -13.03 17.00 5.42
C THR A 633 -12.87 17.85 6.67
N LYS A 634 -13.64 17.54 7.72
CA LYS A 634 -13.55 18.24 9.00
C LYS A 634 -12.21 17.95 9.69
N PRO A 635 -11.58 18.98 10.31
CA PRO A 635 -10.47 18.77 11.23
C PRO A 635 -10.82 17.72 12.28
N PHE A 636 -9.81 16.98 12.69
CA PHE A 636 -9.98 15.80 13.53
C PHE A 636 -8.87 15.74 14.56
N GLY A 637 -9.23 15.70 15.85
CA GLY A 637 -8.26 15.69 16.95
C GLY A 637 -7.25 16.85 16.90
N THR A 638 -6.06 16.60 17.42
CA THR A 638 -4.92 17.55 17.39
C THR A 638 -3.92 17.27 16.27
N TRP A 639 -4.38 16.57 15.21
CA TRP A 639 -3.55 16.28 14.04
C TRP A 639 -3.21 17.55 13.25
N SER A 640 -2.01 17.61 12.66
CA SER A 640 -1.58 18.72 11.79
C SER A 640 -2.31 18.74 10.44
N TYR A 641 -2.96 17.63 10.08
CA TYR A 641 -3.81 17.46 8.91
C TYR A 641 -4.86 16.37 9.21
N VAL A 642 -5.83 16.15 8.33
CA VAL A 642 -6.80 15.07 8.51
C VAL A 642 -6.28 13.76 7.93
N PRO A 643 -5.98 12.72 8.75
CA PRO A 643 -5.45 11.45 8.26
C PRO A 643 -6.51 10.59 7.55
N PHE A 644 -7.77 10.67 7.99
CA PHE A 644 -8.90 9.94 7.42
C PHE A 644 -10.18 10.77 7.47
N PRO A 645 -10.94 10.90 6.36
CA PRO A 645 -10.67 10.42 5.00
C PRO A 645 -9.37 10.94 4.37
N PRO A 646 -8.77 10.22 3.41
CA PRO A 646 -7.56 10.66 2.71
C PRO A 646 -7.76 12.00 1.98
N ALA A 647 -6.69 12.80 1.89
CA ALA A 647 -6.73 14.06 1.15
C ALA A 647 -7.15 13.85 -0.31
N GLY A 648 -8.09 14.69 -0.79
CA GLY A 648 -8.67 14.57 -2.14
C GLY A 648 -9.89 13.65 -2.23
N HIS A 649 -10.23 12.92 -1.17
CA HIS A 649 -11.39 12.04 -1.14
C HIS A 649 -12.57 12.74 -0.46
N ASN A 650 -13.75 12.59 -1.07
CA ASN A 650 -15.02 13.16 -0.58
C ASN A 650 -15.99 12.06 -0.14
N ALA A 651 -17.22 12.46 0.25
CA ALA A 651 -18.24 11.51 0.68
C ALA A 651 -18.58 10.44 -0.38
N ALA A 652 -18.60 10.78 -1.67
CA ALA A 652 -18.87 9.82 -2.75
C ALA A 652 -17.79 8.74 -2.85
N HIS A 653 -16.53 9.11 -2.66
CA HIS A 653 -15.42 8.15 -2.58
C HIS A 653 -15.62 7.17 -1.43
N LEU A 654 -15.99 7.64 -0.23
CA LEU A 654 -16.22 6.79 0.93
C LEU A 654 -17.49 5.94 0.83
N ARG A 655 -18.50 6.41 0.08
CA ARG A 655 -19.69 5.63 -0.25
C ARG A 655 -19.42 4.54 -1.29
N LEU A 656 -18.23 4.54 -1.89
CA LEU A 656 -17.84 3.65 -2.97
C LEU A 656 -18.74 3.85 -4.21
N SER A 657 -19.08 5.10 -4.51
CA SER A 657 -19.99 5.47 -5.61
C SER A 657 -19.35 5.46 -7.00
N HIS A 658 -18.04 5.26 -7.05
CA HIS A 658 -17.28 5.18 -8.29
C HIS A 658 -16.48 3.89 -8.28
N ASP A 659 -16.44 3.21 -9.42
CA ASP A 659 -15.52 2.08 -9.56
C ASP A 659 -14.09 2.61 -9.57
N GLY A 660 -13.26 2.00 -8.72
CA GLY A 660 -11.83 2.26 -8.67
C GLY A 660 -11.05 1.22 -9.47
N TYR A 661 -9.73 1.35 -9.47
CA TYR A 661 -8.84 0.29 -9.93
C TYR A 661 -9.16 -1.00 -9.16
N GLN A 662 -9.77 -1.96 -9.84
CA GLN A 662 -10.19 -3.26 -9.28
C GLN A 662 -11.14 -3.17 -8.07
N GLU A 663 -11.94 -2.10 -7.99
CA GLU A 663 -12.92 -1.86 -6.92
C GLU A 663 -14.33 -1.68 -7.52
N PRO A 664 -15.04 -2.75 -7.93
CA PRO A 664 -16.31 -2.66 -8.67
C PRO A 664 -17.51 -2.51 -7.72
N TYR A 665 -17.56 -1.40 -6.97
CA TYR A 665 -18.57 -1.18 -5.92
C TYR A 665 -19.74 -0.31 -6.36
N SER A 666 -19.62 0.44 -7.45
CA SER A 666 -20.62 1.45 -7.87
C SER A 666 -22.02 0.85 -8.02
N ASN A 667 -22.10 -0.39 -8.51
CA ASN A 667 -23.36 -1.10 -8.76
C ASN A 667 -23.81 -2.04 -7.62
N THR A 668 -23.26 -1.86 -6.40
CA THR A 668 -23.62 -2.67 -5.22
C THR A 668 -24.66 -1.96 -4.33
N PRO A 669 -25.25 -2.64 -3.32
CA PRO A 669 -26.16 -2.01 -2.37
C PRO A 669 -25.61 -0.79 -1.64
N PHE A 670 -24.30 -0.60 -1.60
CA PHE A 670 -23.70 0.61 -1.03
C PHE A 670 -24.27 1.89 -1.66
N ASN A 671 -24.67 1.85 -2.93
CA ASN A 671 -25.12 3.02 -3.70
C ASN A 671 -26.61 3.01 -4.07
N TRP A 672 -27.41 2.13 -3.46
CA TRP A 672 -28.85 2.11 -3.69
C TRP A 672 -29.53 3.40 -3.21
N ASP A 673 -30.51 3.88 -3.98
CA ASP A 673 -31.48 4.85 -3.48
C ASP A 673 -32.42 4.16 -2.49
N THR A 674 -32.13 4.33 -1.20
CA THR A 674 -32.86 3.67 -0.12
C THR A 674 -34.34 4.07 -0.07
N LYS A 675 -34.70 5.29 -0.47
CA LYS A 675 -36.10 5.73 -0.50
C LYS A 675 -36.87 4.99 -1.58
N THR A 676 -36.31 4.90 -2.79
CA THR A 676 -36.91 4.15 -3.89
C THR A 676 -36.99 2.66 -3.56
N MET A 677 -35.93 2.09 -2.98
CA MET A 677 -35.86 0.67 -2.64
C MET A 677 -36.87 0.23 -1.58
N ARG A 678 -37.25 1.09 -0.62
CA ARG A 678 -38.31 0.78 0.36
C ARG A 678 -39.67 0.57 -0.30
N ASN A 679 -39.90 1.20 -1.44
CA ASN A 679 -41.15 1.06 -2.20
C ASN A 679 -41.04 0.01 -3.31
N ALA A 680 -39.82 -0.44 -3.64
CA ALA A 680 -39.60 -1.45 -4.66
C ALA A 680 -40.25 -2.79 -4.29
N PRO A 681 -40.80 -3.52 -5.28
CA PRO A 681 -41.33 -4.86 -5.04
C PRO A 681 -40.20 -5.82 -4.64
N LEU A 682 -40.52 -6.74 -3.73
CA LEU A 682 -39.57 -7.74 -3.23
C LEU A 682 -39.41 -8.90 -4.21
N ALA A 683 -38.23 -9.52 -4.22
CA ALA A 683 -38.02 -10.80 -4.88
C ALA A 683 -38.78 -11.90 -4.13
N GLY A 684 -39.51 -12.75 -4.86
CA GLY A 684 -40.32 -13.82 -4.29
C GLY A 684 -41.25 -14.42 -5.33
N ALA A 685 -41.74 -15.63 -5.07
CA ALA A 685 -42.71 -16.28 -5.95
C ALA A 685 -44.01 -15.47 -5.99
N LYS A 686 -44.25 -14.77 -7.09
CA LYS A 686 -45.58 -14.25 -7.41
C LYS A 686 -46.40 -15.39 -7.99
N ARG A 687 -47.61 -15.60 -7.47
CA ARG A 687 -48.55 -16.56 -8.05
C ARG A 687 -49.18 -15.95 -9.29
N LEU A 688 -49.00 -16.60 -10.44
CA LEU A 688 -49.76 -16.34 -11.64
C LEU A 688 -50.79 -17.48 -11.80
N PRO A 689 -52.09 -17.23 -11.59
CA PRO A 689 -53.11 -18.25 -11.84
C PRO A 689 -53.05 -18.70 -13.31
N ALA A 690 -53.03 -20.02 -13.53
CA ALA A 690 -53.12 -20.61 -14.86
C ALA A 690 -54.51 -21.20 -15.08
N ASN A 691 -55.21 -20.77 -16.13
CA ASN A 691 -56.52 -21.33 -16.46
C ASN A 691 -56.37 -22.72 -17.09
N VAL A 692 -57.23 -23.65 -16.71
CA VAL A 692 -57.28 -24.99 -17.33
C VAL A 692 -57.92 -24.91 -18.71
N ILE A 693 -57.29 -25.55 -19.70
CA ILE A 693 -57.75 -25.62 -21.09
C ILE A 693 -57.83 -27.08 -21.56
N ALA A 694 -58.74 -27.36 -22.51
CA ALA A 694 -59.05 -28.71 -22.96
C ALA A 694 -58.26 -29.14 -24.22
N SER A 695 -57.56 -28.22 -24.87
CA SER A 695 -56.81 -28.45 -26.11
C SER A 695 -55.59 -27.54 -26.17
N PRO A 696 -54.51 -27.93 -26.88
CA PRO A 696 -53.32 -27.11 -27.04
C PRO A 696 -53.61 -25.70 -27.58
N VAL A 697 -52.83 -24.72 -27.15
CA VAL A 697 -52.99 -23.31 -27.56
C VAL A 697 -51.90 -22.85 -28.53
N THR A 698 -52.32 -22.01 -29.45
CA THR A 698 -51.48 -21.20 -30.36
C THR A 698 -51.41 -19.75 -29.88
N PHE A 699 -50.55 -18.93 -30.49
CA PHE A 699 -50.43 -17.51 -30.14
C PHE A 699 -51.77 -16.74 -30.23
N ASP A 700 -52.59 -17.01 -31.24
CA ASP A 700 -53.85 -16.29 -31.48
C ASP A 700 -55.05 -16.88 -30.71
N SER A 701 -54.81 -17.82 -29.79
CA SER A 701 -55.88 -18.50 -29.08
C SER A 701 -56.68 -17.56 -28.19
N ALA A 702 -58.01 -17.58 -28.32
CA ALA A 702 -58.93 -16.79 -27.49
C ALA A 702 -58.84 -17.11 -25.98
N HIS A 703 -58.20 -18.23 -25.62
CA HIS A 703 -57.89 -18.60 -24.25
C HIS A 703 -56.98 -17.58 -23.54
N TRP A 704 -56.08 -16.89 -24.26
CA TRP A 704 -55.21 -15.87 -23.68
C TRP A 704 -55.97 -14.65 -23.17
N ALA A 705 -57.04 -14.26 -23.86
CA ALA A 705 -57.89 -13.14 -23.44
C ALA A 705 -58.61 -13.41 -22.11
N LYS A 706 -58.80 -14.68 -21.74
CA LYS A 706 -59.44 -15.12 -20.49
C LYS A 706 -58.43 -15.39 -19.37
N ALA A 707 -57.15 -15.52 -19.69
CA ALA A 707 -56.09 -15.79 -18.72
C ALA A 707 -55.70 -14.53 -17.95
N THR A 708 -55.45 -14.68 -16.65
CA THR A 708 -55.01 -13.56 -15.81
C THR A 708 -53.65 -13.05 -16.27
N ALA A 709 -53.56 -11.74 -16.54
CA ALA A 709 -52.30 -11.09 -16.86
C ALA A 709 -51.51 -10.81 -15.58
N GLY A 710 -50.31 -11.37 -15.49
CA GLY A 710 -49.26 -10.92 -14.58
C GLY A 710 -48.37 -9.89 -15.27
N GLU A 711 -47.75 -9.02 -14.49
CA GLU A 711 -46.74 -8.09 -15.00
C GLU A 711 -45.35 -8.57 -14.59
N LEU A 712 -44.45 -8.64 -15.56
CA LEU A 712 -43.04 -8.88 -15.27
C LEU A 712 -42.50 -7.62 -14.61
N VAL A 713 -41.79 -7.78 -13.50
CA VAL A 713 -41.20 -6.64 -12.79
C VAL A 713 -39.71 -6.90 -12.64
N ALA A 714 -38.89 -5.92 -13.05
CA ALA A 714 -37.46 -5.98 -12.82
C ALA A 714 -37.21 -6.01 -11.31
N LEU A 715 -36.45 -7.01 -10.85
CA LEU A 715 -36.00 -7.03 -9.47
C LEU A 715 -34.96 -5.93 -9.27
N PRO A 716 -34.81 -5.40 -8.04
CA PRO A 716 -33.76 -4.46 -7.74
C PRO A 716 -32.37 -4.97 -8.15
N GLY A 717 -31.62 -4.17 -8.91
CA GLY A 717 -30.29 -4.53 -9.43
C GLY A 717 -30.28 -5.29 -10.77
N ALA A 718 -31.43 -5.71 -11.29
CA ALA A 718 -31.54 -6.19 -12.67
C ALA A 718 -31.57 -5.01 -13.66
N ALA A 719 -31.23 -5.28 -14.92
CA ALA A 719 -31.45 -4.30 -15.98
C ALA A 719 -32.94 -3.88 -15.96
N PRO A 720 -33.24 -2.57 -16.07
CA PRO A 720 -34.61 -2.12 -16.06
C PRO A 720 -35.36 -2.75 -17.22
N LEU A 721 -36.62 -3.15 -16.98
CA LEU A 721 -37.52 -3.47 -18.08
C LEU A 721 -37.73 -2.19 -18.86
N THR A 722 -37.21 -2.14 -20.07
CA THR A 722 -37.32 -0.97 -20.95
C THR A 722 -38.74 -0.80 -21.48
N ARG A 723 -39.59 -1.81 -21.31
CA ARG A 723 -40.98 -1.85 -21.77
C ARG A 723 -41.83 -2.68 -20.84
N LYS A 724 -43.13 -2.38 -20.82
CA LYS A 724 -44.10 -3.17 -20.07
C LYS A 724 -44.20 -4.56 -20.71
N THR A 725 -44.02 -5.59 -19.90
CA THR A 725 -44.16 -6.98 -20.32
C THR A 725 -45.22 -7.67 -19.48
N THR A 726 -46.27 -8.15 -20.13
CA THR A 726 -47.32 -8.95 -19.49
C THR A 726 -47.07 -10.43 -19.74
N VAL A 727 -47.32 -11.24 -18.73
CA VAL A 727 -47.19 -12.70 -18.78
C VAL A 727 -48.52 -13.34 -18.43
N ARG A 728 -48.98 -14.28 -19.24
CA ARG A 728 -50.17 -15.09 -18.99
C ARG A 728 -49.79 -16.57 -18.98
N ALA A 729 -50.53 -17.36 -18.22
CA ALA A 729 -50.36 -18.80 -18.15
C ALA A 729 -51.69 -19.52 -18.36
N VAL A 730 -51.66 -20.62 -19.10
CA VAL A 730 -52.75 -21.61 -19.19
C VAL A 730 -52.15 -23.01 -19.12
N VAL A 731 -52.93 -24.00 -18.72
CA VAL A 731 -52.44 -25.36 -18.48
C VAL A 731 -53.43 -26.39 -19.06
N ASP A 732 -52.92 -27.43 -19.72
CA ASP A 732 -53.71 -28.63 -20.06
C ASP A 732 -53.23 -29.84 -19.23
N ALA A 733 -53.73 -31.04 -19.54
CA ALA A 733 -53.38 -32.26 -18.82
C ALA A 733 -51.88 -32.64 -18.87
N THR A 734 -51.11 -32.02 -19.76
CA THR A 734 -49.74 -32.42 -20.13
C THR A 734 -48.76 -31.26 -20.27
N HIS A 735 -49.22 -30.00 -20.36
CA HIS A 735 -48.36 -28.85 -20.65
C HIS A 735 -48.78 -27.58 -19.88
N LEU A 736 -47.78 -26.83 -19.42
CA LEU A 736 -47.92 -25.43 -19.06
C LEU A 736 -47.55 -24.57 -20.28
N TYR A 737 -48.48 -23.68 -20.66
CA TYR A 737 -48.30 -22.71 -21.72
C TYR A 737 -48.12 -21.33 -21.10
N VAL A 738 -47.02 -20.66 -21.44
CA VAL A 738 -46.74 -19.30 -20.98
C VAL A 738 -46.65 -18.37 -22.18
N LEU A 739 -47.44 -17.30 -22.18
CA LEU A 739 -47.39 -16.23 -23.17
C LEU A 739 -46.82 -14.98 -22.50
N ALA A 740 -45.68 -14.50 -22.99
CA ALA A 740 -45.14 -13.20 -22.62
C ALA A 740 -45.29 -12.23 -23.79
N GLU A 741 -45.91 -11.07 -23.54
CA GLU A 741 -46.16 -10.02 -24.52
C GLU A 741 -45.50 -8.73 -24.07
N CYS A 742 -44.82 -8.06 -24.99
CA CYS A 742 -44.16 -6.79 -24.75
C CYS A 742 -44.56 -5.77 -25.82
N GLU A 743 -44.65 -4.49 -25.47
CA GLU A 743 -44.92 -3.42 -26.43
C GLU A 743 -43.82 -3.33 -27.51
N LEU A 744 -44.23 -3.09 -28.76
CA LEU A 744 -43.30 -2.83 -29.88
C LEU A 744 -42.65 -1.44 -29.74
N PRO A 745 -41.35 -1.29 -30.13
CA PRO A 745 -40.71 0.02 -30.17
C PRO A 745 -41.42 0.93 -31.18
N ALA A 746 -41.49 2.23 -30.90
CA ALA A 746 -42.17 3.21 -31.75
C ALA A 746 -41.73 3.17 -33.23
N ALA A 747 -40.48 2.81 -33.51
CA ALA A 747 -39.94 2.65 -34.86
C ALA A 747 -40.53 1.45 -35.65
N LEU A 748 -41.11 0.46 -34.97
CA LEU A 748 -41.70 -0.74 -35.57
C LEU A 748 -43.24 -0.74 -35.53
N GLN A 749 -43.86 0.22 -34.84
CA GLN A 749 -45.33 0.38 -34.79
C GLN A 749 -46.01 0.71 -36.15
N PRO A 750 -45.36 1.36 -37.15
CA PRO A 750 -46.03 1.67 -38.42
C PRO A 750 -46.17 0.49 -39.41
N ALA A 751 -45.66 -0.71 -39.10
CA ALA A 751 -45.43 -1.76 -40.09
C ALA A 751 -46.60 -2.75 -40.33
N GLY A 752 -47.80 -2.58 -39.74
CA GLY A 752 -48.94 -3.44 -40.10
C GLY A 752 -50.17 -3.34 -39.19
N THR A 753 -51.29 -3.90 -39.67
CA THR A 753 -52.62 -3.94 -39.00
C THR A 753 -52.74 -4.96 -37.86
N GLY A 754 -51.63 -5.36 -37.24
CA GLY A 754 -51.58 -6.31 -36.11
C GLY A 754 -51.56 -5.62 -34.74
N THR A 755 -51.81 -6.39 -33.66
CA THR A 755 -51.62 -5.90 -32.30
C THR A 755 -50.16 -5.48 -32.08
N ASN A 756 -49.93 -4.28 -31.55
CA ASN A 756 -48.60 -3.66 -31.40
C ASN A 756 -47.69 -4.35 -30.34
N GLN A 757 -47.52 -5.67 -30.40
CA GLN A 757 -46.83 -6.47 -29.40
C GLN A 757 -45.90 -7.52 -30.03
N GLU A 758 -44.71 -7.72 -29.44
CA GLU A 758 -43.88 -8.91 -29.66
C GLU A 758 -44.23 -9.95 -28.60
N SER A 759 -44.46 -11.18 -29.04
CA SER A 759 -44.88 -12.28 -28.17
C SER A 759 -43.98 -13.49 -28.35
N PHE A 760 -43.56 -14.12 -27.26
CA PHE A 760 -42.97 -15.45 -27.30
C PHE A 760 -43.75 -16.40 -26.39
N ALA A 761 -43.88 -17.65 -26.82
CA ALA A 761 -44.58 -18.70 -26.11
C ALA A 761 -43.58 -19.79 -25.71
N LEU A 762 -43.60 -20.16 -24.42
CA LEU A 762 -42.82 -21.26 -23.88
C LEU A 762 -43.75 -22.40 -23.49
N TYR A 763 -43.40 -23.61 -23.95
CA TYR A 763 -44.15 -24.83 -23.73
C TYR A 763 -43.32 -25.72 -22.81
N LEU A 764 -43.75 -25.83 -21.56
CA LEU A 764 -43.04 -26.60 -20.54
C LEU A 764 -43.79 -27.91 -20.29
N ALA A 765 -43.20 -29.01 -20.73
CA ALA A 765 -43.64 -30.35 -20.35
C ALA A 765 -43.20 -30.64 -18.90
N PRO A 766 -43.99 -31.39 -18.10
CA PRO A 766 -43.62 -31.74 -16.73
C PRO A 766 -42.35 -32.58 -16.71
N VAL A 767 -41.53 -32.38 -15.67
CA VAL A 767 -40.36 -33.23 -15.40
C VAL A 767 -40.86 -34.62 -15.04
N ALA A 768 -40.42 -35.65 -15.76
CA ALA A 768 -40.80 -37.03 -15.50
C ALA A 768 -40.44 -37.41 -14.05
N GLY A 769 -41.44 -37.71 -13.21
CA GLY A 769 -41.23 -38.32 -11.89
C GLY A 769 -41.93 -37.67 -10.69
N THR A 770 -42.65 -36.56 -10.83
CA THR A 770 -43.48 -36.01 -9.73
C THR A 770 -44.94 -36.00 -10.14
N ALA A 771 -45.71 -36.95 -9.62
CA ALA A 771 -47.17 -36.95 -9.71
C ALA A 771 -47.76 -35.78 -8.90
N ALA A 772 -48.88 -35.27 -9.40
CA ALA A 772 -49.60 -34.07 -8.95
C ALA A 772 -49.99 -34.04 -7.47
#